data_AF-A0ABD5Q8U0-F1
#
_entry.id   AF-A0ABD5Q8U0-F1
#
_cell.length_a   1.000
_cell.length_b   1.000
_cell.length_c   1.000
_cell.angle_alpha   90.00
_cell.angle_beta   90.00
_cell.angle_gamma   90.00
#
_symmetry.space_group_name_H-M   'P 1'
#
loop_
_entity.id
_entity.type
_entity.pdbx_description
1 polymer ?
#
loop_
_entity_poly.entity_id
_entity_poly.type
_entity_poly.pdbx_seq_one_letter_code
_entity_poly.pdbx_strand_id
1 'polypeptide(L)'
;MTDLHPETFEEYHPGGPISSLRRLEVLYGAITEAAEGKIDSKYDLYYTPGELDEFVVQDDEDRYLVTLEVDVTGDSPELNGISADPLQPSDVDKLGYARYPWGRGIDHSLTERGAKGGWDLDKTVRYSSEKLEKWSNASGKEEAVGRVADENPDGWVIRDLQTLSSRDDIADEIEQHLRPAFPSADSPRVVATVAIKLDPDSLEAPPEGTPENGYYYPGQLPILNDGMVARKNHKLATKNVPSPSKGEGTCMVTGERGEVFGTAEDPLAFFTVQHSEKFANLKKVESWRSHPVSSEAALLLQSGTSLVENCSRTRDGLRVYTLPYVVDCDHESAEWLYGAIEDADETSIHRIQQHAENVDESFAEALRFYVIGVRNDSGDINVLHEVPNVDIYWPREVGKAHLDVLESSLFGSAAGFRRPDPDGWRHIAEATQTEDVVKAITSGSYARDTLAFSDADDPTSNDPREWLVTALLTGESVPVDKLLSQYVERIGSVMDPDEENFPTYLVLTQYAQLEALARADLLSAPADRPELEATPRTTMNETPDALDFGDSLPDPTDLAPDGNVKHHHARKYRLERFLEERDALQDNDERRGAFLFGVLLSQLADHQSRERDMSRTLRNQHPADRLTTDRIQRVYSDLTQRSGVYAGELGMSGQLFPETERLLTDAFADAPPKTWNLPVEDLRFFYALGLAYGSDARNQAFNLMDALGVRDDDEESTDD
;
A
#
# COMPACT_ATOMS: atom_id res chain seq x y z
N MET A 1 5.95 8.29 22.79
CA MET A 1 5.37 7.03 23.25
C MET A 1 4.15 7.39 24.06
N THR A 2 2.99 7.09 23.49
CA THR A 2 1.73 7.10 24.20
C THR A 2 1.64 5.72 24.86
N ASP A 3 1.74 5.67 26.19
CA ASP A 3 1.69 4.39 26.91
C ASP A 3 0.27 3.80 26.75
N LEU A 4 0.16 2.60 26.17
CA LEU A 4 -1.12 1.90 26.07
C LEU A 4 -1.56 1.44 27.47
N HIS A 5 -2.83 1.65 27.84
CA HIS A 5 -3.34 1.19 29.13
C HIS A 5 -3.41 -0.35 29.17
N PRO A 6 -2.60 -1.06 30.00
CA PRO A 6 -2.47 -2.51 29.91
C PRO A 6 -3.77 -3.26 30.21
N GLU A 7 -4.51 -2.83 31.24
CA GLU A 7 -5.76 -3.48 31.64
C GLU A 7 -6.81 -3.39 30.53
N THR A 8 -6.88 -2.24 29.83
CA THR A 8 -7.82 -2.03 28.72
C THR A 8 -7.45 -2.90 27.53
N PHE A 9 -6.16 -2.96 27.19
CA PHE A 9 -5.68 -3.81 26.10
C PHE A 9 -5.94 -5.29 26.39
N GLU A 10 -5.63 -5.77 27.60
CA GLU A 10 -5.83 -7.17 27.99
C GLU A 10 -7.32 -7.57 27.96
N GLU A 11 -8.21 -6.67 28.35
CA GLU A 11 -9.66 -6.89 28.31
C GLU A 11 -10.18 -7.09 26.88
N TYR A 12 -9.75 -6.24 25.95
CA TYR A 12 -10.26 -6.23 24.57
C TYR A 12 -9.37 -6.93 23.55
N HIS A 13 -8.25 -7.50 23.99
CA HIS A 13 -7.40 -8.29 23.12
C HIS A 13 -8.23 -9.43 22.50
N PRO A 14 -8.17 -9.65 21.16
CA PRO A 14 -8.98 -10.66 20.50
C PRO A 14 -8.72 -12.11 20.98
N GLY A 15 -7.69 -12.31 21.83
CA GLY A 15 -7.21 -13.58 22.33
C GLY A 15 -6.44 -14.34 21.25
N GLY A 16 -5.63 -15.34 21.63
CA GLY A 16 -4.96 -16.25 20.68
C GLY A 16 -4.18 -15.58 19.52
N PRO A 17 -3.83 -16.34 18.48
CA PRO A 17 -3.06 -15.81 17.36
C PRO A 17 -3.93 -14.97 16.41
N ILE A 18 -3.37 -13.90 15.86
CA ILE A 18 -3.96 -13.10 14.78
C ILE A 18 -3.91 -13.91 13.47
N SER A 19 -5.03 -14.56 13.15
CA SER A 19 -5.15 -15.50 12.03
C SER A 19 -6.05 -15.02 10.89
N SER A 20 -6.63 -13.83 10.99
CA SER A 20 -7.54 -13.28 9.98
C SER A 20 -7.59 -11.76 10.05
N LEU A 21 -7.97 -11.14 8.93
CA LEU A 21 -8.21 -9.70 8.84
C LEU A 21 -9.15 -9.21 9.96
N ARG A 22 -10.21 -9.96 10.28
CA ARG A 22 -11.16 -9.53 11.31
C ARG A 22 -10.57 -9.49 12.72
N ARG A 23 -9.66 -10.41 13.05
CA ARG A 23 -8.95 -10.38 14.34
C ARG A 23 -7.97 -9.20 14.37
N LEU A 24 -7.31 -8.91 13.24
CA LEU A 24 -6.40 -7.78 13.11
C LEU A 24 -7.13 -6.44 13.28
N GLU A 25 -8.28 -6.26 12.64
CA GLU A 25 -9.09 -5.05 12.81
C GLU A 25 -9.59 -4.89 14.25
N VAL A 26 -9.91 -5.98 14.96
CA VAL A 26 -10.25 -5.92 16.40
C VAL A 26 -9.02 -5.61 17.25
N LEU A 27 -7.85 -6.18 16.94
CA LEU A 27 -6.60 -5.83 17.62
C LEU A 27 -6.32 -4.33 17.50
N TYR A 28 -6.50 -3.75 16.32
CA TYR A 28 -6.36 -2.30 16.12
C TYR A 28 -7.37 -1.52 16.95
N GLY A 29 -8.63 -1.99 17.02
CA GLY A 29 -9.62 -1.44 17.94
C GLY A 29 -9.16 -1.45 19.39
N ALA A 30 -8.68 -2.58 19.88
CA ALA A 30 -8.18 -2.73 21.25
C ALA A 30 -6.99 -1.82 21.54
N ILE A 31 -6.07 -1.66 20.57
CA ILE A 31 -4.95 -0.72 20.66
C ILE A 31 -5.45 0.72 20.74
N THR A 32 -6.42 1.11 19.89
CA THR A 32 -6.98 2.47 19.92
C THR A 32 -7.66 2.77 21.24
N GLU A 33 -8.52 1.88 21.74
CA GLU A 33 -9.18 2.07 23.04
C GLU A 33 -8.17 2.12 24.20
N ALA A 34 -7.13 1.28 24.18
CA ALA A 34 -6.08 1.30 25.19
C ALA A 34 -5.21 2.58 25.12
N ALA A 35 -5.08 3.19 23.94
CA ALA A 35 -4.38 4.46 23.76
C ALA A 35 -5.23 5.65 24.25
N GLU A 36 -6.55 5.56 24.17
CA GLU A 36 -7.48 6.57 24.70
C GLU A 36 -7.54 6.56 26.23
N GLY A 37 -7.43 5.37 26.85
CA GLY A 37 -7.15 5.26 28.27
C GLY A 37 -7.79 4.05 28.95
N LYS A 38 -8.15 4.25 30.22
CA LYS A 38 -8.76 3.19 31.04
C LYS A 38 -10.26 3.12 30.75
N ILE A 39 -10.75 1.90 30.55
CA ILE A 39 -12.18 1.58 30.54
C ILE A 39 -12.58 1.09 31.93
N ASP A 40 -13.50 1.79 32.57
CA ASP A 40 -13.97 1.54 33.94
C ASP A 40 -15.47 1.19 33.98
N SER A 41 -16.20 1.41 32.88
CA SER A 41 -17.62 1.17 32.76
C SER A 41 -17.96 0.33 31.53
N LYS A 42 -19.01 -0.50 31.65
CA LYS A 42 -19.57 -1.29 30.54
C LYS A 42 -20.10 -0.44 29.37
N TYR A 43 -20.16 0.89 29.55
CA TYR A 43 -20.63 1.85 28.56
C TYR A 43 -19.49 2.51 27.78
N ASP A 44 -18.22 2.40 28.21
CA ASP A 44 -17.15 3.23 27.68
C ASP A 44 -16.88 2.96 26.19
N LEU A 45 -16.83 1.69 25.76
CA LEU A 45 -16.75 1.31 24.33
C LEU A 45 -17.91 1.86 23.46
N TYR A 46 -19.02 2.23 24.09
CA TYR A 46 -20.15 2.80 23.37
C TYR A 46 -20.04 4.31 23.21
N TYR A 47 -19.33 4.99 24.11
CA TYR A 47 -19.10 6.41 24.04
C TYR A 47 -18.13 6.76 22.91
N THR A 48 -18.18 8.01 22.49
CA THR A 48 -17.28 8.60 21.49
C THR A 48 -16.93 10.03 21.92
N PRO A 49 -16.31 10.23 23.10
CA PRO A 49 -16.08 11.55 23.66
C PRO A 49 -15.22 12.44 22.76
N GLY A 50 -14.21 11.87 22.08
CA GLY A 50 -13.32 12.61 21.16
C GLY A 50 -14.04 13.27 19.97
N GLU A 51 -15.23 12.81 19.60
CA GLU A 51 -16.07 13.50 18.59
C GLU A 51 -16.57 14.87 19.07
N LEU A 52 -16.41 15.20 20.36
CA LEU A 52 -16.72 16.52 20.92
C LEU A 52 -15.49 17.44 21.01
N ASP A 53 -14.27 17.00 20.67
CA ASP A 53 -13.05 17.81 20.83
C ASP A 53 -13.10 19.14 20.08
N GLU A 54 -13.69 19.15 18.89
CA GLU A 54 -13.89 20.38 18.09
C GLU A 54 -15.01 21.30 18.64
N PHE A 55 -15.75 20.85 19.65
CA PHE A 55 -16.85 21.55 20.31
C PHE A 55 -16.50 21.96 21.74
N VAL A 56 -15.43 21.44 22.31
CA VAL A 56 -14.90 21.88 23.61
C VAL A 56 -14.16 23.21 23.43
N VAL A 57 -14.32 24.15 24.35
CA VAL A 57 -13.67 25.47 24.30
C VAL A 57 -12.15 25.32 24.15
N GLN A 58 -11.62 25.90 23.06
CA GLN A 58 -10.20 26.15 22.84
C GLN A 58 -10.10 27.63 22.48
N ASP A 59 -9.41 28.43 23.30
CA ASP A 59 -9.31 29.90 23.15
C ASP A 59 -10.66 30.67 23.20
N ASP A 60 -10.72 31.87 22.61
CA ASP A 60 -11.91 32.77 22.58
C ASP A 60 -13.00 32.31 21.58
N GLU A 61 -13.12 31.00 21.31
CA GLU A 61 -14.05 30.46 20.32
C GLU A 61 -15.49 30.26 20.85
N ASP A 62 -16.48 30.52 19.98
CA ASP A 62 -17.91 30.37 20.26
C ASP A 62 -18.36 28.89 20.27
N ARG A 63 -18.06 28.19 21.36
CA ARG A 63 -18.38 26.77 21.56
C ARG A 63 -19.17 26.55 22.87
N TYR A 64 -20.39 26.01 22.78
CA TYR A 64 -21.35 26.01 23.89
C TYR A 64 -22.06 24.65 24.10
N LEU A 65 -22.33 24.32 25.35
CA LEU A 65 -23.21 23.27 25.82
C LEU A 65 -24.58 23.86 26.16
N VAL A 66 -25.60 23.44 25.43
CA VAL A 66 -27.01 23.76 25.70
C VAL A 66 -27.60 22.62 26.53
N THR A 67 -28.04 22.93 27.75
CA THR A 67 -28.59 21.94 28.68
C THR A 67 -30.07 22.19 28.90
N LEU A 68 -30.91 21.21 28.58
CA LEU A 68 -32.34 21.20 28.95
C LEU A 68 -32.46 20.60 30.34
N GLU A 69 -32.85 21.41 31.32
CA GLU A 69 -32.99 21.01 32.73
C GLU A 69 -34.39 20.45 32.98
N VAL A 70 -34.51 19.14 33.11
CA VAL A 70 -35.78 18.43 33.28
C VAL A 70 -35.92 17.92 34.71
N ASP A 71 -37.06 18.18 35.33
CA ASP A 71 -37.40 17.67 36.68
C ASP A 71 -38.46 16.59 36.58
N VAL A 72 -38.12 15.40 37.07
CA VAL A 72 -38.99 14.21 37.09
C VAL A 72 -39.37 13.80 38.52
N THR A 73 -39.17 14.68 39.51
CA THR A 73 -39.49 14.38 40.92
C THR A 73 -40.98 14.54 41.24
N GLY A 74 -41.76 15.19 40.38
CA GLY A 74 -43.19 15.45 40.53
C GLY A 74 -44.09 14.37 39.91
N ASP A 75 -45.41 14.62 39.93
CA ASP A 75 -46.41 13.74 39.30
C ASP A 75 -46.36 13.79 37.75
N SER A 76 -45.67 14.78 37.18
CA SER A 76 -45.47 14.94 35.74
C SER A 76 -44.14 15.64 35.48
N PRO A 77 -43.44 15.30 34.39
CA PRO A 77 -42.13 15.87 34.06
C PRO A 77 -42.26 17.31 33.58
N GLU A 78 -41.36 18.18 34.06
CA GLU A 78 -41.35 19.61 33.74
C GLU A 78 -39.97 20.06 33.22
N LEU A 79 -39.96 20.96 32.22
CA LEU A 79 -38.74 21.65 31.78
C LEU A 79 -38.55 22.87 32.68
N ASN A 80 -37.64 22.79 33.65
CA ASN A 80 -37.43 23.84 34.65
C ASN A 80 -36.61 25.02 34.11
N GLY A 81 -35.78 24.78 33.10
CA GLY A 81 -34.85 25.78 32.59
C GLY A 81 -34.03 25.27 31.41
N ILE A 82 -33.33 26.20 30.77
CA ILE A 82 -32.33 25.92 29.75
C ILE A 82 -31.11 26.81 30.02
N SER A 83 -29.93 26.21 30.01
CA SER A 83 -28.65 26.93 30.06
C SER A 83 -27.91 26.80 28.72
N ALA A 84 -27.01 27.75 28.45
CA ALA A 84 -26.11 27.74 27.30
C ALA A 84 -24.73 28.22 27.79
N ASP A 85 -23.94 27.27 28.27
CA ASP A 85 -22.66 27.54 28.92
C ASP A 85 -21.50 27.13 28.00
N PRO A 86 -20.31 27.73 28.11
CA PRO A 86 -19.15 27.30 27.31
C PRO A 86 -18.77 25.85 27.64
N LEU A 87 -18.73 24.96 26.64
CA LEU A 87 -18.48 23.53 26.84
C LEU A 87 -17.02 23.30 27.28
N GLN A 88 -16.81 22.88 28.53
CA GLN A 88 -15.47 22.61 29.07
C GLN A 88 -15.03 21.17 28.79
N PRO A 89 -13.71 20.89 28.75
CA PRO A 89 -13.20 19.52 28.66
C PRO A 89 -13.75 18.63 29.80
N SER A 90 -13.89 19.19 31.01
CA SER A 90 -14.44 18.48 32.17
C SER A 90 -15.91 18.10 32.05
N ASP A 91 -16.64 18.67 31.09
CA ASP A 91 -18.05 18.35 30.88
C ASP A 91 -18.24 17.12 29.98
N VAL A 92 -17.23 16.70 29.21
CA VAL A 92 -17.39 15.70 28.15
C VAL A 92 -17.88 14.35 28.68
N ASP A 93 -17.24 13.83 29.72
CA ASP A 93 -17.52 12.48 30.24
C ASP A 93 -18.97 12.34 30.75
N LYS A 94 -19.46 13.34 31.48
CA LYS A 94 -20.83 13.32 32.03
C LYS A 94 -21.91 13.35 30.95
N LEU A 95 -21.61 13.77 29.72
CA LEU A 95 -22.59 13.82 28.63
C LEU A 95 -22.96 12.45 28.07
N GLY A 96 -22.17 11.40 28.34
CA GLY A 96 -22.39 10.05 27.82
C GLY A 96 -22.56 10.04 26.29
N TYR A 97 -21.78 10.87 25.60
CA TYR A 97 -21.95 11.10 24.17
C TYR A 97 -21.54 9.87 23.36
N ALA A 98 -22.43 9.40 22.50
CA ALA A 98 -22.21 8.25 21.64
C ALA A 98 -22.68 8.58 20.23
N ARG A 99 -21.76 8.54 19.27
CA ARG A 99 -21.99 8.83 17.86
C ARG A 99 -21.66 7.63 17.00
N TYR A 100 -22.37 7.52 15.88
CA TYR A 100 -21.94 6.69 14.76
C TYR A 100 -21.23 7.54 13.70
N PRO A 101 -19.92 7.39 13.47
CA PRO A 101 -19.15 8.29 12.59
C PRO A 101 -19.49 8.14 11.10
N TRP A 102 -19.92 6.96 10.63
CA TRP A 102 -20.11 6.67 9.20
C TRP A 102 -21.56 6.71 8.68
N GLY A 103 -21.84 7.67 7.79
CA GLY A 103 -23.13 7.85 7.11
C GLY A 103 -24.12 8.68 7.92
N ARG A 104 -24.54 9.85 7.39
CA ARG A 104 -25.43 10.87 8.03
C ARG A 104 -25.29 10.87 9.56
N GLY A 105 -24.08 11.11 10.08
CA GLY A 105 -23.69 10.85 11.48
C GLY A 105 -24.84 11.01 12.47
N ILE A 106 -25.29 9.85 13.00
CA ILE A 106 -26.44 9.76 13.89
C ILE A 106 -25.91 9.65 15.31
N ASP A 107 -26.31 10.58 16.15
CA ASP A 107 -26.01 10.54 17.58
C ASP A 107 -26.95 9.52 18.25
N HIS A 108 -26.37 8.53 18.93
CA HIS A 108 -27.06 7.43 19.62
C HIS A 108 -27.40 7.75 21.07
N SER A 109 -26.61 8.61 21.73
CA SER A 109 -26.90 9.16 23.06
C SER A 109 -28.06 10.15 23.04
N LEU A 110 -28.55 10.54 24.21
CA LEU A 110 -29.51 11.65 24.35
C LEU A 110 -28.85 13.00 24.02
N THR A 111 -27.55 13.14 24.33
CA THR A 111 -26.72 14.26 23.87
C THR A 111 -26.61 14.27 22.34
N GLU A 112 -26.71 15.45 21.73
CA GLU A 112 -26.61 15.69 20.29
C GLU A 112 -25.52 16.73 19.99
N ARG A 113 -24.69 16.43 18.99
CA ARG A 113 -23.63 17.31 18.53
C ARG A 113 -24.08 18.10 17.31
N GLY A 114 -23.78 19.39 17.34
CA GLY A 114 -23.97 20.31 16.25
C GLY A 114 -23.20 19.97 14.97
N ALA A 115 -23.47 20.73 13.91
CA ALA A 115 -22.62 20.73 12.73
C ALA A 115 -21.31 21.48 13.01
N LYS A 116 -20.20 21.10 12.34
CA LYS A 116 -18.91 21.81 12.45
C LYS A 116 -19.00 23.30 12.08
N GLY A 117 -19.93 23.66 11.18
CA GLY A 117 -20.25 25.04 10.80
C GLY A 117 -21.19 25.77 11.76
N GLY A 118 -21.56 25.14 12.89
CA GLY A 118 -22.39 25.71 13.93
C GLY A 118 -23.90 25.65 13.67
N TRP A 119 -24.66 25.92 14.72
CA TRP A 119 -26.12 26.02 14.72
C TRP A 119 -26.56 27.40 15.17
N ASP A 120 -27.55 27.97 14.48
CA ASP A 120 -28.29 29.13 14.96
C ASP A 120 -29.33 28.69 16.02
N LEU A 121 -30.01 29.67 16.62
CA LEU A 121 -31.05 29.42 17.63
C LEU A 121 -32.14 28.47 17.10
N ASP A 122 -32.66 28.73 15.90
CA ASP A 122 -33.78 27.97 15.32
C ASP A 122 -33.38 26.50 15.09
N LYS A 123 -32.16 26.25 14.58
CA LYS A 123 -31.62 24.88 14.46
C LYS A 123 -31.46 24.22 15.81
N THR A 124 -30.95 24.95 16.81
CA THR A 124 -30.74 24.40 18.15
C THR A 124 -32.06 24.00 18.80
N VAL A 125 -33.09 24.84 18.73
CA VAL A 125 -34.45 24.52 19.22
C VAL A 125 -35.00 23.28 18.51
N ARG A 126 -34.93 23.26 17.17
CA ARG A 126 -35.46 22.15 16.38
C ARG A 126 -34.76 20.84 16.71
N TYR A 127 -33.43 20.81 16.72
CA TYR A 127 -32.69 19.57 16.95
C TYR A 127 -32.85 19.08 18.39
N SER A 128 -32.80 19.96 19.40
CA SER A 128 -33.07 19.58 20.79
C SER A 128 -34.46 18.96 20.99
N SER A 129 -35.51 19.55 20.40
CA SER A 129 -36.87 19.01 20.49
C SER A 129 -37.04 17.71 19.71
N GLU A 130 -36.58 17.65 18.45
CA GLU A 130 -36.62 16.43 17.63
C GLU A 130 -35.83 15.28 18.27
N LYS A 131 -34.71 15.60 18.94
CA LYS A 131 -33.88 14.61 19.61
C LYS A 131 -34.57 14.03 20.83
N LEU A 132 -35.15 14.88 21.67
CA LEU A 132 -35.91 14.45 22.84
C LEU A 132 -37.07 13.52 22.43
N GLU A 133 -37.81 13.89 21.37
CA GLU A 133 -38.93 13.09 20.84
C GLU A 133 -38.47 11.76 20.21
N LYS A 134 -37.43 11.80 19.36
CA LYS A 134 -36.93 10.61 18.66
C LYS A 134 -36.24 9.66 19.61
N TRP A 135 -35.26 10.14 20.39
CA TRP A 135 -34.43 9.30 21.24
C TRP A 135 -35.24 8.62 22.32
N SER A 136 -36.16 9.35 22.98
CA SER A 136 -37.04 8.76 23.99
C SER A 136 -38.03 7.74 23.42
N ASN A 137 -38.14 7.62 22.08
CA ASN A 137 -39.12 6.80 21.37
C ASN A 137 -40.57 7.33 21.46
N ALA A 138 -40.80 8.61 21.78
CA ALA A 138 -42.14 9.20 21.73
C ALA A 138 -42.77 9.11 20.31
N SER A 139 -41.94 9.26 19.26
CA SER A 139 -42.37 9.11 17.87
C SER A 139 -42.59 7.65 17.40
N GLY A 140 -42.28 6.66 18.23
CA GLY A 140 -42.36 5.23 17.89
C GLY A 140 -41.30 4.74 16.90
N LYS A 141 -40.25 5.54 16.63
CA LYS A 141 -39.20 5.24 15.62
C LYS A 141 -37.93 4.62 16.19
N GLU A 142 -37.79 4.57 17.52
CA GLU A 142 -36.63 4.04 18.24
C GLU A 142 -37.07 2.91 19.19
N GLU A 143 -37.72 1.88 18.64
CA GLU A 143 -38.30 0.74 19.41
C GLU A 143 -37.31 0.08 20.39
N ALA A 144 -36.01 0.13 20.09
CA ALA A 144 -34.98 -0.39 20.97
C ALA A 144 -34.91 0.36 22.31
N VAL A 145 -35.01 1.70 22.28
CA VAL A 145 -35.07 2.52 23.50
C VAL A 145 -36.42 2.33 24.20
N GLY A 146 -37.51 2.20 23.41
CA GLY A 146 -38.83 1.87 23.94
C GLY A 146 -38.87 0.58 24.76
N ARG A 147 -38.25 -0.49 24.27
CA ARG A 147 -38.13 -1.75 25.02
C ARG A 147 -37.39 -1.57 26.35
N VAL A 148 -36.31 -0.79 26.38
CA VAL A 148 -35.61 -0.47 27.64
C VAL A 148 -36.54 0.25 28.61
N ALA A 149 -37.32 1.22 28.13
CA ALA A 149 -38.29 1.95 28.95
C ALA A 149 -39.41 1.06 29.54
N ASP A 150 -39.79 0.00 28.83
CA ASP A 150 -40.85 -0.93 29.21
C ASP A 150 -40.35 -2.08 30.11
N GLU A 151 -39.12 -2.57 29.88
CA GLU A 151 -38.59 -3.78 30.51
C GLU A 151 -37.66 -3.50 31.70
N ASN A 152 -36.98 -2.34 31.73
CA ASN A 152 -36.09 -1.97 32.82
C ASN A 152 -36.89 -1.33 33.99
N PRO A 153 -36.65 -1.73 35.26
CA PRO A 153 -37.28 -1.12 36.43
C PRO A 153 -37.16 0.41 36.49
N ASP A 154 -36.03 0.96 36.07
CA ASP A 154 -35.75 2.40 36.04
C ASP A 154 -36.26 3.07 34.75
N GLY A 155 -36.88 2.32 33.84
CA GLY A 155 -37.39 2.79 32.54
C GLY A 155 -38.48 3.86 32.62
N TRP A 156 -39.00 4.14 33.83
CA TRP A 156 -39.88 5.28 34.08
C TRP A 156 -39.23 6.63 33.72
N VAL A 157 -37.90 6.78 33.91
CA VAL A 157 -37.18 8.01 33.54
C VAL A 157 -37.32 8.30 32.04
N ILE A 158 -37.19 7.28 31.19
CA ILE A 158 -37.37 7.43 29.74
C ILE A 158 -38.84 7.74 29.40
N ARG A 159 -39.80 7.11 30.09
CA ARG A 159 -41.24 7.37 29.90
C ARG A 159 -41.64 8.79 30.29
N ASP A 160 -40.97 9.38 31.27
CA ASP A 160 -41.17 10.78 31.63
C ASP A 160 -40.61 11.70 30.53
N LEU A 161 -39.44 11.41 29.96
CA LEU A 161 -38.95 12.14 28.78
C LEU A 161 -39.88 11.98 27.55
N GLN A 162 -40.48 10.80 27.36
CA GLN A 162 -41.50 10.58 26.32
C GLN A 162 -42.73 11.48 26.56
N THR A 163 -43.18 11.56 27.81
CA THR A 163 -44.33 12.37 28.20
C THR A 163 -44.06 13.86 27.98
N LEU A 164 -42.88 14.34 28.39
CA LEU A 164 -42.44 15.72 28.18
C LEU A 164 -42.35 16.07 26.69
N SER A 165 -41.70 15.23 25.89
CA SER A 165 -41.51 15.48 24.45
C SER A 165 -42.78 15.36 23.61
N SER A 166 -43.80 14.66 24.10
CA SER A 166 -45.10 14.54 23.44
C SER A 166 -45.99 15.77 23.61
N ARG A 167 -45.55 16.78 24.38
CA ARG A 167 -46.31 18.03 24.55
C ARG A 167 -46.21 18.91 23.30
N ASP A 168 -47.35 19.36 22.78
CA ASP A 168 -47.43 20.20 21.58
C ASP A 168 -46.67 21.55 21.71
N ASP A 169 -46.45 22.03 22.94
CA ASP A 169 -45.82 23.32 23.26
C ASP A 169 -44.32 23.23 23.60
N ILE A 170 -43.71 22.04 23.61
CA ILE A 170 -42.33 21.85 24.09
C ILE A 170 -41.29 22.64 23.28
N ALA A 171 -41.46 22.73 21.95
CA ALA A 171 -40.53 23.47 21.10
C ALA A 171 -40.59 24.99 21.36
N ASP A 172 -41.80 25.52 21.57
CA ASP A 172 -42.03 26.93 21.91
C ASP A 172 -41.44 27.25 23.30
N GLU A 173 -41.59 26.33 24.25
CA GLU A 173 -41.01 26.43 25.60
C GLU A 173 -39.47 26.44 25.53
N ILE A 174 -38.87 25.53 24.76
CA ILE A 174 -37.41 25.50 24.52
C ILE A 174 -36.93 26.82 23.91
N GLU A 175 -37.62 27.34 22.90
CA GLU A 175 -37.26 28.62 22.27
C GLU A 175 -37.33 29.78 23.27
N GLN A 176 -38.39 29.85 24.08
CA GLN A 176 -38.59 30.91 25.05
C GLN A 176 -37.49 30.94 26.12
N HIS A 177 -37.05 29.78 26.59
CA HIS A 177 -35.99 29.65 27.59
C HIS A 177 -34.59 29.83 26.99
N LEU A 178 -34.35 29.32 25.78
CA LEU A 178 -33.04 29.36 25.14
C LEU A 178 -32.73 30.75 24.56
N ARG A 179 -33.69 31.45 23.97
CA ARG A 179 -33.49 32.77 23.33
C ARG A 179 -32.73 33.80 24.19
N PRO A 180 -33.02 34.00 25.48
CA PRO A 180 -32.26 34.94 26.33
C PRO A 180 -30.87 34.42 26.73
N ALA A 181 -30.63 33.10 26.71
CA ALA A 181 -29.37 32.46 27.07
C ALA A 181 -28.45 32.21 25.85
N PHE A 182 -29.01 32.15 24.65
CA PHE A 182 -28.29 31.74 23.45
C PHE A 182 -27.15 32.72 23.10
N PRO A 183 -25.98 32.21 22.67
CA PRO A 183 -24.84 33.05 22.30
C PRO A 183 -25.20 34.08 21.23
N SER A 184 -24.57 35.25 21.27
CA SER A 184 -24.79 36.31 20.26
C SER A 184 -24.16 35.99 18.90
N ALA A 185 -23.38 34.92 18.79
CA ALA A 185 -22.78 34.47 17.54
C ALA A 185 -23.84 33.96 16.56
N ASP A 186 -23.66 34.21 15.27
CA ASP A 186 -24.64 33.86 14.24
C ASP A 186 -24.82 32.33 14.09
N SER A 187 -23.77 31.55 14.37
CA SER A 187 -23.79 30.08 14.31
C SER A 187 -22.67 29.48 15.18
N PRO A 188 -22.79 29.54 16.53
CA PRO A 188 -21.85 28.90 17.43
C PRO A 188 -21.82 27.37 17.21
N ARG A 189 -20.72 26.73 17.58
CA ARG A 189 -20.68 25.27 17.70
C ARG A 189 -21.42 24.88 18.98
N VAL A 190 -22.47 24.09 18.83
CA VAL A 190 -23.37 23.72 19.94
C VAL A 190 -23.35 22.22 20.14
N VAL A 191 -23.31 21.80 21.40
CA VAL A 191 -23.70 20.46 21.85
C VAL A 191 -24.95 20.63 22.69
N ALA A 192 -26.01 19.88 22.41
CA ALA A 192 -27.26 19.93 23.14
C ALA A 192 -27.43 18.66 23.98
N THR A 193 -27.87 18.78 25.23
CA THR A 193 -28.09 17.65 26.13
C THR A 193 -29.31 17.89 27.04
N VAL A 194 -29.64 16.86 27.82
CA VAL A 194 -30.72 16.89 28.81
C VAL A 194 -30.13 16.49 30.16
N ALA A 195 -30.29 17.34 31.16
CA ALA A 195 -29.92 17.04 32.54
C ALA A 195 -31.19 16.81 33.36
N ILE A 196 -31.20 15.75 34.19
CA ILE A 196 -32.40 15.26 34.86
C ILE A 196 -32.25 15.38 36.38
N LYS A 197 -33.21 16.03 37.00
CA LYS A 197 -33.37 16.07 38.45
C LYS A 197 -34.32 14.98 38.89
N LEU A 198 -33.81 14.05 39.70
CA LEU A 198 -34.52 12.89 40.23
C LEU A 198 -34.03 12.57 41.65
N ASP A 199 -34.78 11.71 42.35
CA ASP A 199 -34.35 11.13 43.62
C ASP A 199 -33.50 9.86 43.36
N PRO A 200 -32.19 9.83 43.68
CA PRO A 200 -31.35 8.66 43.44
C PRO A 200 -31.85 7.40 44.15
N ASP A 201 -32.51 7.53 45.30
CA ASP A 201 -33.04 6.40 46.07
C ASP A 201 -34.27 5.75 45.39
N SER A 202 -34.82 6.39 44.34
CA SER A 202 -35.90 5.86 43.53
C SER A 202 -35.44 4.98 42.36
N LEU A 203 -34.12 4.87 42.14
CA LEU A 203 -33.52 4.04 41.09
C LEU A 203 -33.00 2.72 41.65
N GLU A 204 -33.14 1.63 40.91
CA GLU A 204 -32.46 0.36 41.21
C GLU A 204 -30.96 0.47 40.93
N ALA A 205 -30.57 1.17 39.86
CA ALA A 205 -29.19 1.50 39.54
C ALA A 205 -28.92 2.99 39.86
N PRO A 206 -28.17 3.31 40.94
CA PRO A 206 -27.94 4.70 41.31
C PRO A 206 -27.11 5.43 40.25
N PRO A 207 -27.23 6.77 40.14
CA PRO A 207 -26.42 7.57 39.23
C PRO A 207 -24.91 7.48 39.57
N GLU A 208 -24.07 7.62 38.56
CA GLU A 208 -22.62 7.68 38.69
C GLU A 208 -22.15 9.12 38.91
N GLY A 209 -21.32 9.34 39.92
CA GLY A 209 -20.83 10.68 40.30
C GLY A 209 -21.84 11.51 41.09
N THR A 210 -21.62 12.84 41.12
CA THR A 210 -22.46 13.78 41.88
C THR A 210 -23.28 14.66 40.95
N PRO A 211 -24.52 15.04 41.34
CA PRO A 211 -25.35 15.92 40.52
C PRO A 211 -24.79 17.35 40.52
N GLU A 212 -24.93 18.03 39.40
CA GLU A 212 -24.61 19.46 39.28
C GLU A 212 -25.89 20.27 39.42
N ASN A 213 -25.92 21.17 40.41
CA ASN A 213 -27.12 21.95 40.74
C ASN A 213 -28.39 21.10 40.96
N GLY A 214 -28.22 19.84 41.36
CA GLY A 214 -29.33 18.89 41.57
C GLY A 214 -29.75 18.10 40.32
N TYR A 215 -29.04 18.23 39.19
CA TYR A 215 -29.29 17.49 37.96
C TYR A 215 -28.18 16.49 37.65
N TYR A 216 -28.55 15.34 37.10
CA TYR A 216 -27.66 14.32 36.58
C TYR A 216 -27.67 14.35 35.04
N TYR A 217 -26.51 14.24 34.43
CA TYR A 217 -26.36 14.21 32.97
C TYR A 217 -26.49 12.80 32.41
N PRO A 218 -26.67 12.63 31.08
CA PRO A 218 -26.96 11.32 30.50
C PRO A 218 -25.92 10.25 30.80
N GLY A 219 -24.63 10.60 30.78
CA GLY A 219 -23.53 9.68 31.10
C GLY A 219 -23.56 9.19 32.55
N GLN A 220 -24.16 9.97 33.46
CA GLN A 220 -24.29 9.63 34.87
C GLN A 220 -25.49 8.73 35.18
N LEU A 221 -26.39 8.49 34.22
CA LEU A 221 -27.64 7.77 34.46
C LEU A 221 -27.63 6.42 33.75
N PRO A 222 -27.44 5.29 34.47
CA PRO A 222 -27.37 3.96 33.88
C PRO A 222 -28.54 3.63 32.96
N ILE A 223 -29.76 4.05 33.30
CA ILE A 223 -30.94 3.82 32.46
C ILE A 223 -30.86 4.52 31.09
N LEU A 224 -30.29 5.73 31.03
CA LEU A 224 -30.12 6.44 29.76
C LEU A 224 -29.00 5.82 28.93
N ASN A 225 -27.94 5.37 29.59
CA ASN A 225 -26.85 4.62 28.95
C ASN A 225 -27.33 3.27 28.41
N ASP A 226 -28.16 2.53 29.14
CA ASP A 226 -28.80 1.29 28.67
C ASP A 226 -29.67 1.55 27.42
N GLY A 227 -30.40 2.67 27.39
CA GLY A 227 -31.14 3.13 26.21
C GLY A 227 -30.22 3.41 25.01
N MET A 228 -29.11 4.11 25.24
CA MET A 228 -28.09 4.39 24.22
C MET A 228 -27.48 3.09 23.67
N VAL A 229 -27.10 2.14 24.53
CA VAL A 229 -26.56 0.82 24.16
C VAL A 229 -27.56 0.05 23.31
N ALA A 230 -28.83 -0.01 23.74
CA ALA A 230 -29.88 -0.70 22.99
C ALA A 230 -30.07 -0.11 21.59
N ARG A 231 -30.01 1.22 21.48
CA ARG A 231 -30.10 1.93 20.20
C ARG A 231 -28.89 1.67 19.30
N LYS A 232 -27.66 1.70 19.84
CA LYS A 232 -26.43 1.42 19.08
C LYS A 232 -26.43 -0.03 18.59
N ASN A 233 -26.75 -1.01 19.45
CA ASN A 233 -26.87 -2.42 19.07
C ASN A 233 -27.98 -2.67 18.03
N HIS A 234 -29.12 -1.99 18.14
CA HIS A 234 -30.16 -2.06 17.10
C HIS A 234 -29.66 -1.53 15.76
N LYS A 235 -28.83 -0.47 15.77
CA LYS A 235 -28.23 0.07 14.56
C LYS A 235 -27.22 -0.89 13.93
N LEU A 236 -26.39 -1.55 14.74
CA LEU A 236 -25.47 -2.61 14.28
C LEU A 236 -26.19 -3.72 13.52
N ALA A 237 -27.45 -4.00 13.85
CA ALA A 237 -28.26 -5.02 13.18
C ALA A 237 -29.04 -4.50 11.96
N THR A 238 -29.39 -3.21 11.89
CA THR A 238 -30.36 -2.70 10.90
C THR A 238 -29.72 -1.85 9.80
N LYS A 239 -28.40 -1.66 9.82
CA LYS A 239 -27.72 -0.80 8.85
C LYS A 239 -27.86 -1.32 7.42
N ASN A 240 -28.43 -0.48 6.55
CA ASN A 240 -28.61 -0.75 5.11
C ASN A 240 -29.36 -2.06 4.79
N VAL A 241 -30.21 -2.52 5.72
CA VAL A 241 -31.03 -3.73 5.55
C VAL A 241 -32.48 -3.50 5.99
N PRO A 242 -33.46 -4.16 5.35
CA PRO A 242 -34.89 -3.97 5.66
C PRO A 242 -35.33 -4.64 6.97
N SER A 243 -34.50 -5.53 7.52
CA SER A 243 -34.75 -6.25 8.77
C SER A 243 -33.44 -6.52 9.52
N PRO A 244 -33.45 -6.63 10.85
CA PRO A 244 -32.23 -6.86 11.64
C PRO A 244 -31.42 -8.10 11.20
N SER A 245 -30.14 -7.90 10.90
CA SER A 245 -29.11 -8.92 10.67
C SER A 245 -28.44 -9.26 12.00
N LYS A 246 -29.14 -10.04 12.82
CA LYS A 246 -28.65 -10.52 14.12
C LYS A 246 -29.25 -11.87 14.51
N GLY A 247 -28.61 -12.58 15.43
CA GLY A 247 -29.12 -13.82 16.02
C GLY A 247 -28.19 -14.42 17.06
N GLU A 248 -28.55 -15.58 17.61
CA GLU A 248 -27.67 -16.35 18.49
C GLU A 248 -26.61 -17.10 17.68
N GLY A 249 -25.33 -16.89 17.99
CA GLY A 249 -24.21 -17.47 17.25
C GLY A 249 -22.92 -17.48 18.06
N THR A 250 -21.81 -17.74 17.37
CA THR A 250 -20.45 -17.67 17.95
C THR A 250 -19.71 -16.54 17.27
N CYS A 251 -19.19 -15.59 18.06
CA CYS A 251 -18.38 -14.51 17.52
C CYS A 251 -17.14 -15.07 16.83
N MET A 252 -16.89 -14.68 15.58
CA MET A 252 -15.74 -15.16 14.81
C MET A 252 -14.38 -14.63 15.32
N VAL A 253 -14.40 -13.56 16.13
CA VAL A 253 -13.20 -12.98 16.73
C VAL A 253 -12.91 -13.62 18.08
N THR A 254 -13.81 -13.47 19.04
CA THR A 254 -13.58 -13.94 20.43
C THR A 254 -13.83 -15.44 20.60
N GLY A 255 -14.62 -16.07 19.71
CA GLY A 255 -15.04 -17.46 19.85
C GLY A 255 -16.15 -17.69 20.89
N GLU A 256 -16.64 -16.62 21.52
CA GLU A 256 -17.70 -16.71 22.52
C GLU A 256 -19.09 -16.83 21.90
N ARG A 257 -20.00 -17.49 22.62
CA ARG A 257 -21.38 -17.70 22.17
C ARG A 257 -22.31 -16.64 22.76
N GLY A 258 -23.12 -16.02 21.93
CA GLY A 258 -24.13 -15.04 22.35
C GLY A 258 -24.85 -14.40 21.16
N GLU A 259 -25.43 -13.22 21.38
CA GLU A 259 -26.01 -12.42 20.30
C GLU A 259 -24.90 -11.87 19.39
N VAL A 260 -25.06 -12.08 18.08
CA VAL A 260 -24.11 -11.66 17.05
C VAL A 260 -24.79 -10.85 15.96
N PHE A 261 -24.02 -9.99 15.31
CA PHE A 261 -24.45 -9.01 14.31
C PHE A 261 -23.76 -9.26 12.97
N GLY A 262 -24.46 -8.95 11.87
CA GLY A 262 -23.98 -9.18 10.51
C GLY A 262 -23.79 -7.93 9.67
N THR A 263 -24.23 -6.78 10.17
CA THR A 263 -24.10 -5.48 9.49
C THR A 263 -23.25 -4.51 10.30
N ALA A 264 -22.43 -5.04 11.21
CA ALA A 264 -21.36 -4.29 11.84
C ALA A 264 -20.46 -3.72 10.74
N GLU A 265 -20.15 -2.45 10.85
CA GLU A 265 -19.25 -1.82 9.90
C GLU A 265 -17.82 -2.28 10.14
N ASP A 266 -17.11 -2.50 9.05
CA ASP A 266 -15.69 -2.78 9.04
C ASP A 266 -14.97 -1.65 8.30
N PRO A 267 -13.74 -1.28 8.70
CA PRO A 267 -13.00 -0.18 8.08
C PRO A 267 -12.89 -0.29 6.56
N LEU A 268 -12.89 -1.52 6.03
CA LEU A 268 -12.73 -1.82 4.60
C LEU A 268 -14.05 -2.09 3.88
N ALA A 269 -15.17 -2.12 4.61
CA ALA A 269 -16.51 -2.53 4.17
C ALA A 269 -16.60 -3.90 3.44
N PHE A 270 -15.64 -4.80 3.62
CA PHE A 270 -15.51 -6.07 2.92
C PHE A 270 -16.61 -7.08 3.22
N PHE A 271 -17.28 -6.95 4.35
CA PHE A 271 -18.30 -7.91 4.77
C PHE A 271 -19.73 -7.38 4.58
N THR A 272 -19.85 -6.11 4.18
CA THR A 272 -21.13 -5.40 4.07
C THR A 272 -21.48 -4.97 2.64
N VAL A 273 -20.53 -5.04 1.71
CA VAL A 273 -20.69 -4.71 0.28
C VAL A 273 -20.59 -5.97 -0.58
N GLN A 274 -21.25 -5.98 -1.73
CA GLN A 274 -21.13 -7.07 -2.68
C GLN A 274 -19.80 -6.95 -3.40
N HIS A 275 -18.96 -7.98 -3.30
CA HIS A 275 -17.74 -8.08 -4.08
C HIS A 275 -18.01 -8.82 -5.38
N SER A 276 -17.47 -8.32 -6.49
CA SER A 276 -17.61 -8.92 -7.81
C SER A 276 -17.11 -10.38 -7.85
N GLU A 277 -16.06 -10.70 -7.08
CA GLU A 277 -15.38 -12.00 -7.13
C GLU A 277 -15.56 -12.88 -5.88
N LYS A 278 -15.68 -12.31 -4.67
CA LYS A 278 -15.59 -13.10 -3.41
C LYS A 278 -16.93 -13.59 -2.84
N PHE A 279 -18.05 -12.88 -3.07
CA PHE A 279 -19.33 -13.20 -2.42
C PHE A 279 -20.53 -13.18 -3.39
N ALA A 280 -20.56 -14.14 -4.31
CA ALA A 280 -21.72 -14.34 -5.17
C ALA A 280 -22.98 -14.60 -4.32
N ASN A 281 -23.97 -13.71 -4.39
CA ASN A 281 -25.24 -13.74 -3.65
C ASN A 281 -25.15 -13.40 -2.14
N LEU A 282 -24.32 -12.42 -1.75
CA LEU A 282 -24.33 -11.89 -0.38
C LEU A 282 -25.75 -11.46 0.03
N LYS A 283 -26.32 -12.14 1.03
CA LYS A 283 -27.60 -11.75 1.65
C LYS A 283 -27.31 -10.93 2.91
N LYS A 284 -27.30 -9.60 2.80
CA LYS A 284 -26.95 -8.69 3.91
C LYS A 284 -27.72 -8.95 5.22
N VAL A 285 -29.00 -9.32 5.13
CA VAL A 285 -29.85 -9.69 6.29
C VAL A 285 -29.37 -10.97 7.01
N GLU A 286 -28.64 -11.84 6.32
CA GLU A 286 -28.14 -13.11 6.84
C GLU A 286 -26.63 -13.10 7.04
N SER A 287 -25.97 -11.94 6.87
CA SER A 287 -24.52 -11.79 7.04
C SER A 287 -24.05 -12.18 8.44
N TRP A 288 -24.92 -12.10 9.46
CA TRP A 288 -24.60 -12.53 10.83
C TRP A 288 -24.32 -14.04 10.91
N ARG A 289 -24.70 -14.83 9.91
CA ARG A 289 -24.38 -16.26 9.83
C ARG A 289 -23.02 -16.55 9.19
N SER A 290 -22.56 -15.67 8.29
CA SER A 290 -21.28 -15.83 7.60
C SER A 290 -20.15 -15.08 8.30
N HIS A 291 -20.43 -13.90 8.86
CA HIS A 291 -19.49 -13.05 9.59
C HIS A 291 -20.08 -12.61 10.94
N PRO A 292 -20.36 -13.56 11.85
CA PRO A 292 -20.91 -13.25 13.17
C PRO A 292 -19.90 -12.48 14.02
N VAL A 293 -20.23 -11.26 14.45
CA VAL A 293 -19.44 -10.52 15.45
C VAL A 293 -20.29 -10.16 16.66
N SER A 294 -19.72 -10.15 17.87
CA SER A 294 -20.40 -9.65 19.07
C SER A 294 -20.57 -8.13 18.98
N SER A 295 -21.36 -7.53 19.87
CA SER A 295 -21.47 -6.07 19.94
C SER A 295 -20.12 -5.43 20.25
N GLU A 296 -19.38 -5.97 21.22
CA GLU A 296 -18.05 -5.52 21.61
C GLU A 296 -17.07 -5.55 20.43
N ALA A 297 -16.94 -6.70 19.75
CA ALA A 297 -16.12 -6.79 18.57
C ALA A 297 -16.55 -5.74 17.54
N ALA A 298 -17.85 -5.62 17.24
CA ALA A 298 -18.36 -4.64 16.29
C ALA A 298 -18.03 -3.17 16.65
N LEU A 299 -17.83 -2.86 17.92
CA LEU A 299 -17.40 -1.54 18.40
C LEU A 299 -15.90 -1.35 18.22
N LEU A 300 -15.08 -2.32 18.64
CA LEU A 300 -13.62 -2.30 18.43
C LEU A 300 -13.27 -2.13 16.95
N LEU A 301 -14.06 -2.76 16.07
CA LEU A 301 -13.90 -2.64 14.62
C LEU A 301 -14.15 -1.23 14.10
N GLN A 302 -15.01 -0.46 14.77
CA GLN A 302 -15.21 0.95 14.46
C GLN A 302 -14.05 1.78 14.99
N SER A 303 -13.60 1.50 16.22
CA SER A 303 -12.48 2.22 16.88
C SER A 303 -11.18 2.08 16.11
N GLY A 304 -10.85 0.88 15.59
CA GLY A 304 -9.62 0.62 14.85
C GLY A 304 -9.54 1.26 13.45
N THR A 305 -10.58 1.98 13.00
CA THR A 305 -10.66 2.54 11.64
C THR A 305 -9.49 3.47 11.31
N SER A 306 -9.14 4.36 12.24
CA SER A 306 -8.05 5.33 12.02
C SER A 306 -6.71 4.62 11.80
N LEU A 307 -6.39 3.59 12.59
CA LEU A 307 -5.19 2.79 12.41
C LEU A 307 -5.17 2.04 11.08
N VAL A 308 -6.30 1.47 10.65
CA VAL A 308 -6.41 0.81 9.34
C VAL A 308 -6.16 1.82 8.21
N GLU A 309 -6.74 3.01 8.29
CA GLU A 309 -6.59 4.05 7.27
C GLU A 309 -5.17 4.65 7.24
N ASN A 310 -4.51 4.78 8.39
CA ASN A 310 -3.09 5.16 8.51
C ASN A 310 -2.15 4.14 7.84
N CYS A 311 -2.62 2.90 7.66
CA CYS A 311 -1.90 1.84 6.98
C CYS A 311 -2.20 1.74 5.47
N SER A 312 -2.89 2.73 4.88
CA SER A 312 -3.33 2.72 3.49
C SER A 312 -2.56 3.70 2.60
N ARG A 313 -2.33 3.32 1.33
CA ARG A 313 -1.74 4.21 0.32
C ARG A 313 -2.34 4.00 -1.06
N THR A 314 -2.28 5.02 -1.90
CA THR A 314 -2.61 4.87 -3.31
C THR A 314 -1.37 4.51 -4.12
N ARG A 315 -1.41 3.36 -4.81
CA ARG A 315 -0.37 2.88 -5.71
C ARG A 315 -1.01 2.40 -7.00
N ASP A 316 -0.59 2.97 -8.13
CA ASP A 316 -1.00 2.51 -9.47
C ASP A 316 -2.53 2.45 -9.70
N GLY A 317 -3.27 3.37 -9.08
CA GLY A 317 -4.75 3.41 -9.14
C GLY A 317 -5.45 2.49 -8.13
N LEU A 318 -4.68 1.75 -7.31
CA LEU A 318 -5.18 0.92 -6.22
C LEU A 318 -5.00 1.59 -4.88
N ARG A 319 -5.96 1.40 -3.97
CA ARG A 319 -5.74 1.60 -2.56
C ARG A 319 -5.15 0.33 -1.96
N VAL A 320 -3.89 0.39 -1.56
CA VAL A 320 -3.14 -0.71 -0.97
C VAL A 320 -3.07 -0.51 0.54
N TYR A 321 -3.61 -1.46 1.29
CA TYR A 321 -3.50 -1.54 2.74
C TYR A 321 -2.32 -2.44 3.10
N THR A 322 -1.44 -1.98 3.98
CA THR A 322 -0.30 -2.75 4.51
C THR A 322 -0.40 -2.72 6.03
N LEU A 323 -1.11 -3.68 6.60
CA LEU A 323 -1.46 -3.71 8.01
C LEU A 323 -0.41 -4.52 8.80
N PRO A 324 0.52 -3.87 9.54
CA PRO A 324 1.47 -4.58 10.38
C PRO A 324 0.78 -5.27 11.57
N TYR A 325 1.28 -6.44 11.96
CA TYR A 325 0.78 -7.17 13.13
C TYR A 325 1.82 -8.15 13.67
N VAL A 326 1.64 -8.54 14.93
CA VAL A 326 2.36 -9.67 15.54
C VAL A 326 1.37 -10.81 15.72
N VAL A 327 1.77 -12.04 15.39
CA VAL A 327 0.87 -13.21 15.44
C VAL A 327 0.36 -13.42 16.86
N ASP A 328 1.25 -13.48 17.83
CA ASP A 328 0.92 -13.54 19.26
C ASP A 328 1.20 -12.16 19.87
N CYS A 329 0.30 -11.21 19.60
CA CYS A 329 0.43 -9.83 20.06
C CYS A 329 0.14 -9.75 21.57
N ASP A 330 1.09 -9.26 22.33
CA ASP A 330 0.93 -8.90 23.74
C ASP A 330 0.92 -7.37 23.92
N HIS A 331 0.76 -6.90 25.16
CA HIS A 331 0.67 -5.47 25.45
C HIS A 331 1.93 -4.69 24.99
N GLU A 332 3.13 -5.25 25.21
CA GLU A 332 4.39 -4.61 24.85
C GLU A 332 4.56 -4.52 23.33
N SER A 333 4.32 -5.61 22.61
CA SER A 333 4.37 -5.59 21.14
C SER A 333 3.26 -4.76 20.51
N ALA A 334 2.09 -4.65 21.15
CA ALA A 334 1.02 -3.75 20.73
C ALA A 334 1.42 -2.27 20.89
N GLU A 335 2.13 -1.91 21.96
CA GLU A 335 2.64 -0.57 22.18
C GLU A 335 3.69 -0.19 21.12
N TRP A 336 4.61 -1.11 20.82
CA TRP A 336 5.58 -0.93 19.73
C TRP A 336 4.92 -0.84 18.36
N LEU A 337 3.90 -1.65 18.11
CA LEU A 337 3.12 -1.60 16.86
C LEU A 337 2.39 -0.27 16.71
N TYR A 338 1.76 0.21 17.77
CA TYR A 338 1.06 1.49 17.79
C TYR A 338 2.02 2.65 17.52
N GLY A 339 3.15 2.69 18.23
CA GLY A 339 4.21 3.67 17.99
C GLY A 339 4.74 3.62 16.56
N ALA A 340 4.94 2.43 16.00
CA ALA A 340 5.42 2.29 14.63
C ALA A 340 4.43 2.83 13.59
N ILE A 341 3.12 2.70 13.81
CA ILE A 341 2.09 3.22 12.90
C ILE A 341 1.94 4.74 13.05
N GLU A 342 1.84 5.24 14.29
CA GLU A 342 1.59 6.67 14.56
C GLU A 342 2.80 7.57 14.27
N ASP A 343 4.02 7.08 14.54
CA ASP A 343 5.25 7.85 14.29
C ASP A 343 5.68 7.81 12.81
N ALA A 344 5.05 6.98 11.98
CA ALA A 344 5.40 6.86 10.58
C ALA A 344 4.79 7.99 9.75
N ASP A 345 5.63 8.84 9.15
CA ASP A 345 5.23 9.72 8.04
C ASP A 345 4.52 8.94 6.91
N GLU A 346 4.87 7.66 6.78
CA GLU A 346 4.38 6.77 5.75
C GLU A 346 4.41 5.30 6.26
N THR A 347 3.24 4.67 6.44
CA THR A 347 3.14 3.24 6.82
C THR A 347 3.46 2.30 5.66
N SER A 348 4.65 1.69 5.67
CA SER A 348 5.13 0.74 4.65
C SER A 348 5.97 -0.32 5.31
N ILE A 349 6.03 -1.51 4.70
CA ILE A 349 6.79 -2.65 5.24
C ILE A 349 8.21 -2.25 5.64
N HIS A 350 8.97 -1.56 4.77
CA HIS A 350 10.36 -1.20 5.09
C HIS A 350 10.48 -0.18 6.23
N ARG A 351 9.55 0.78 6.35
CA ARG A 351 9.57 1.77 7.44
C ARG A 351 9.21 1.14 8.78
N ILE A 352 8.15 0.34 8.81
CA ILE A 352 7.70 -0.31 10.05
C ILE A 352 8.74 -1.35 10.48
N GLN A 353 9.33 -2.10 9.54
CA GLN A 353 10.43 -2.99 9.83
C GLN A 353 11.64 -2.25 10.42
N GLN A 354 12.05 -1.13 9.80
CA GLN A 354 13.15 -0.30 10.30
C GLN A 354 12.85 0.25 11.70
N HIS A 355 11.61 0.68 11.97
CA HIS A 355 11.19 1.10 13.29
C HIS A 355 11.32 -0.05 14.29
N ALA A 356 10.78 -1.23 13.94
CA ALA A 356 10.84 -2.42 14.78
C ALA A 356 12.29 -2.80 15.14
N GLU A 357 13.21 -2.78 14.17
CA GLU A 357 14.63 -3.11 14.38
C GLU A 357 15.36 -2.12 15.30
N ASN A 358 14.92 -0.86 15.31
CA ASN A 358 15.46 0.14 16.23
C ASN A 358 14.91 0.01 17.65
N VAL A 359 13.74 -0.62 17.81
CA VAL A 359 13.07 -0.83 19.09
C VAL A 359 13.51 -2.14 19.74
N ASP A 360 13.31 -3.27 19.05
CA ASP A 360 13.64 -4.60 19.54
C ASP A 360 13.79 -5.62 18.39
N GLU A 361 14.84 -6.44 18.44
CA GLU A 361 15.14 -7.45 17.41
C GLU A 361 14.08 -8.55 17.35
N SER A 362 13.56 -9.00 18.50
CA SER A 362 12.53 -10.06 18.54
C SER A 362 11.18 -9.57 18.04
N PHE A 363 10.83 -8.31 18.29
CA PHE A 363 9.67 -7.66 17.67
C PHE A 363 9.81 -7.60 16.16
N ALA A 364 10.98 -7.18 15.67
CA ALA A 364 11.26 -7.12 14.23
C ALA A 364 11.20 -8.49 13.55
N GLU A 365 11.62 -9.56 14.23
CA GLU A 365 11.50 -10.95 13.75
C GLU A 365 10.06 -11.47 13.77
N ALA A 366 9.24 -11.04 14.74
CA ALA A 366 7.85 -11.45 14.90
C ALA A 366 6.86 -10.67 14.02
N LEU A 367 7.28 -9.50 13.52
CA LEU A 367 6.46 -8.60 12.72
C LEU A 367 6.02 -9.24 11.40
N ARG A 368 4.72 -9.19 11.12
CA ARG A 368 4.09 -9.62 9.87
C ARG A 368 3.24 -8.49 9.29
N PHE A 369 2.87 -8.62 8.04
CA PHE A 369 2.06 -7.66 7.32
C PHE A 369 0.92 -8.35 6.58
N TYR A 370 -0.28 -7.81 6.72
CA TYR A 370 -1.45 -8.17 5.92
C TYR A 370 -1.59 -7.15 4.78
N VAL A 371 -1.37 -7.58 3.55
CA VAL A 371 -1.33 -6.71 2.36
C VAL A 371 -2.58 -6.92 1.50
N ILE A 372 -3.29 -5.83 1.19
CA ILE A 372 -4.55 -5.89 0.43
C ILE A 372 -4.57 -4.79 -0.63
N GLY A 373 -4.75 -5.17 -1.89
CA GLY A 373 -4.96 -4.23 -2.99
C GLY A 373 -6.44 -4.10 -3.35
N VAL A 374 -6.98 -2.90 -3.22
CA VAL A 374 -8.40 -2.60 -3.40
C VAL A 374 -8.60 -1.56 -4.50
N ARG A 375 -9.56 -1.81 -5.39
CA ARG A 375 -10.11 -0.80 -6.30
C ARG A 375 -11.51 -0.41 -5.85
N ASN A 376 -11.81 0.88 -5.81
CA ASN A 376 -13.12 1.40 -5.44
C ASN A 376 -13.80 2.03 -6.66
N ASP A 377 -14.75 1.31 -7.25
CA ASP A 377 -15.47 1.72 -8.45
C ASP A 377 -16.82 2.32 -8.05
N SER A 378 -16.82 3.58 -7.59
CA SER A 378 -18.05 4.30 -7.24
C SER A 378 -18.95 3.58 -6.21
N GLY A 379 -18.34 2.92 -5.22
CA GLY A 379 -19.03 2.21 -4.14
C GLY A 379 -19.00 0.68 -4.25
N ASP A 380 -18.56 0.14 -5.40
CA ASP A 380 -18.22 -1.28 -5.52
C ASP A 380 -16.75 -1.49 -5.17
N ILE A 381 -16.49 -2.25 -4.11
CA ILE A 381 -15.15 -2.53 -3.61
C ILE A 381 -14.67 -3.84 -4.24
N ASN A 382 -13.61 -3.76 -5.05
CA ASN A 382 -13.00 -4.90 -5.71
C ASN A 382 -11.63 -5.19 -5.07
N VAL A 383 -11.53 -6.29 -4.33
CA VAL A 383 -10.26 -6.77 -3.78
C VAL A 383 -9.52 -7.54 -4.85
N LEU A 384 -8.42 -6.98 -5.36
CA LEU A 384 -7.67 -7.55 -6.47
C LEU A 384 -6.63 -8.58 -6.01
N HIS A 385 -6.00 -8.34 -4.87
CA HIS A 385 -5.10 -9.28 -4.23
C HIS A 385 -5.16 -9.13 -2.71
N GLU A 386 -4.88 -10.22 -2.01
CA GLU A 386 -4.88 -10.31 -0.56
C GLU A 386 -3.80 -11.29 -0.13
N VAL A 387 -2.83 -10.81 0.63
CA VAL A 387 -1.69 -11.58 1.12
C VAL A 387 -1.64 -11.44 2.64
N PRO A 388 -2.11 -12.46 3.39
CA PRO A 388 -2.40 -12.30 4.82
C PRO A 388 -1.16 -12.30 5.71
N ASN A 389 -0.02 -12.80 5.22
CA ASN A 389 1.16 -13.06 6.03
C ASN A 389 2.43 -12.82 5.21
N VAL A 390 2.89 -11.58 5.22
CA VAL A 390 4.14 -11.14 4.59
C VAL A 390 5.14 -10.75 5.68
N ASP A 391 6.42 -11.02 5.46
CA ASP A 391 7.53 -10.45 6.23
C ASP A 391 8.56 -9.79 5.29
N ILE A 392 9.64 -9.26 5.85
CA ILE A 392 10.68 -8.57 5.07
C ILE A 392 11.69 -9.54 4.42
N TYR A 393 11.62 -10.85 4.67
CA TYR A 393 12.66 -11.81 4.28
C TYR A 393 12.89 -11.81 2.78
N TRP A 394 11.85 -12.08 1.98
CA TRP A 394 11.99 -12.18 0.52
C TRP A 394 12.40 -10.86 -0.14
N PRO A 395 11.82 -9.69 0.22
CA PRO A 395 12.33 -8.41 -0.23
C PRO A 395 13.83 -8.20 0.04
N ARG A 396 14.33 -8.65 1.22
CA ARG A 396 15.76 -8.57 1.55
C ARG A 396 16.62 -9.52 0.75
N GLU A 397 16.19 -10.77 0.56
CA GLU A 397 16.94 -11.74 -0.24
C GLU A 397 17.07 -11.27 -1.69
N VAL A 398 15.99 -10.76 -2.28
CA VAL A 398 16.05 -10.16 -3.63
C VAL A 398 16.89 -8.88 -3.64
N GLY A 399 16.78 -8.03 -2.61
CA GLY A 399 17.57 -6.80 -2.49
C GLY A 399 19.09 -7.06 -2.38
N LYS A 400 19.49 -8.08 -1.63
CA LYS A 400 20.90 -8.54 -1.54
C LYS A 400 21.36 -9.09 -2.87
N ALA A 401 20.59 -10.00 -3.46
CA ALA A 401 20.90 -10.58 -4.77
C ALA A 401 21.04 -9.50 -5.85
N HIS A 402 20.21 -8.47 -5.82
CA HIS A 402 20.32 -7.33 -6.74
C HIS A 402 21.58 -6.51 -6.49
N LEU A 403 21.97 -6.26 -5.24
CA LEU A 403 23.24 -5.59 -4.94
C LEU A 403 24.44 -6.43 -5.41
N ASP A 404 24.43 -7.74 -5.18
CA ASP A 404 25.44 -8.67 -5.71
C ASP A 404 25.52 -8.60 -7.25
N VAL A 405 24.40 -8.32 -7.93
CA VAL A 405 24.40 -8.08 -9.38
C VAL A 405 25.10 -6.76 -9.72
N LEU A 406 24.81 -5.69 -8.97
CA LEU A 406 25.43 -4.38 -9.17
C LEU A 406 26.94 -4.37 -8.88
N GLU A 407 27.41 -5.22 -7.97
CA GLU A 407 28.81 -5.38 -7.60
C GLU A 407 29.54 -6.44 -8.45
N SER A 408 28.82 -7.19 -9.28
CA SER A 408 29.40 -8.19 -10.18
C SER A 408 30.04 -7.56 -11.43
N SER A 409 30.69 -8.40 -12.25
CA SER A 409 31.20 -7.99 -13.55
C SER A 409 30.13 -7.50 -14.53
N LEU A 410 28.83 -7.64 -14.19
CA LEU A 410 27.75 -6.98 -14.92
C LEU A 410 27.98 -5.49 -15.08
N PHE A 411 28.49 -4.84 -14.04
CA PHE A 411 28.79 -3.41 -14.01
C PHE A 411 30.28 -3.10 -13.78
N GLY A 412 31.15 -4.10 -13.96
CA GLY A 412 32.59 -3.96 -13.76
C GLY A 412 33.26 -3.10 -14.84
N SER A 413 34.29 -2.35 -14.43
CA SER A 413 35.04 -1.43 -15.30
C SER A 413 35.72 -2.10 -16.51
N ALA A 414 36.12 -3.36 -16.37
CA ALA A 414 36.86 -4.09 -17.39
C ALA A 414 36.03 -4.50 -18.62
N ALA A 415 34.74 -4.84 -18.45
CA ALA A 415 33.90 -5.37 -19.54
C ALA A 415 32.38 -5.17 -19.37
N GLY A 416 31.92 -4.72 -18.19
CA GLY A 416 30.51 -4.56 -17.84
C GLY A 416 29.87 -3.27 -18.37
N PHE A 417 28.61 -3.06 -18.00
CA PHE A 417 27.88 -1.82 -18.24
C PHE A 417 28.29 -0.74 -17.25
N ARG A 418 28.21 0.53 -17.65
CA ARG A 418 28.37 1.63 -16.69
C ARG A 418 27.09 1.85 -15.92
N ARG A 419 27.24 2.04 -14.60
CA ARG A 419 26.16 2.50 -13.74
C ARG A 419 25.93 4.00 -13.97
N PRO A 420 24.67 4.46 -14.03
CA PRO A 420 24.40 5.88 -14.10
C PRO A 420 24.84 6.58 -12.80
N ASP A 421 25.11 7.88 -12.91
CA ASP A 421 25.39 8.75 -11.76
C ASP A 421 24.25 8.64 -10.72
N PRO A 422 24.51 8.98 -9.43
CA PRO A 422 23.54 8.81 -8.33
C PRO A 422 22.13 9.36 -8.59
N ASP A 423 22.00 10.46 -9.33
CA ASP A 423 20.71 11.10 -9.65
C ASP A 423 20.05 10.54 -10.94
N GLY A 424 20.66 9.56 -11.59
CA GLY A 424 20.22 9.02 -12.88
C GLY A 424 19.03 8.06 -12.77
N TRP A 425 19.31 6.78 -12.48
CA TRP A 425 18.29 5.72 -12.45
C TRP A 425 18.41 4.87 -11.18
N ARG A 426 17.50 5.11 -10.23
CA ARG A 426 17.55 4.66 -8.83
C ARG A 426 17.85 3.18 -8.56
N HIS A 427 17.52 2.28 -9.48
CA HIS A 427 17.69 0.84 -9.27
C HIS A 427 19.08 0.32 -9.61
N ILE A 428 19.86 1.06 -10.40
CA ILE A 428 21.19 0.65 -10.86
C ILE A 428 22.25 1.75 -10.69
N ALA A 429 21.87 2.92 -10.16
CA ALA A 429 22.77 4.05 -9.94
C ALA A 429 23.91 3.70 -8.97
N GLU A 430 25.07 4.34 -9.08
CA GLU A 430 26.26 4.00 -8.27
C GLU A 430 26.00 3.99 -6.75
N ALA A 431 25.10 4.86 -6.27
CA ALA A 431 24.77 4.96 -4.85
C ALA A 431 23.76 3.91 -4.35
N THR A 432 23.11 3.14 -5.22
CA THR A 432 22.06 2.17 -4.85
C THR A 432 22.57 1.16 -3.83
N GLN A 433 21.87 1.05 -2.71
CA GLN A 433 22.11 0.08 -1.64
C GLN A 433 21.00 -0.99 -1.60
N THR A 434 21.23 -2.08 -0.86
CA THR A 434 20.21 -3.12 -0.61
C THR A 434 18.89 -2.53 -0.11
N GLU A 435 18.94 -1.61 0.85
CA GLU A 435 17.74 -1.00 1.43
C GLU A 435 16.94 -0.15 0.43
N ASP A 436 17.59 0.42 -0.59
CA ASP A 436 16.88 1.13 -1.66
C ASP A 436 16.06 0.17 -2.51
N VAL A 437 16.61 -1.02 -2.78
CA VAL A 437 15.93 -2.09 -3.54
C VAL A 437 14.80 -2.69 -2.69
N VAL A 438 15.04 -2.97 -1.41
CA VAL A 438 14.01 -3.44 -0.47
C VAL A 438 12.84 -2.46 -0.43
N LYS A 439 13.12 -1.16 -0.26
CA LYS A 439 12.11 -0.10 -0.33
C LYS A 439 11.40 -0.07 -1.68
N ALA A 440 12.12 -0.26 -2.79
CA ALA A 440 11.51 -0.30 -4.11
C ALA A 440 10.56 -1.49 -4.29
N ILE A 441 10.90 -2.66 -3.74
CA ILE A 441 10.06 -3.87 -3.75
C ILE A 441 8.80 -3.66 -2.91
N THR A 442 8.94 -3.24 -1.65
CA THR A 442 7.81 -3.09 -0.72
C THR A 442 6.86 -1.96 -1.10
N SER A 443 7.38 -0.90 -1.76
CA SER A 443 6.56 0.17 -2.33
C SER A 443 5.97 -0.19 -3.70
N GLY A 444 6.27 -1.37 -4.25
CA GLY A 444 5.85 -1.84 -5.57
C GLY A 444 6.51 -1.14 -6.76
N SER A 445 7.40 -0.19 -6.50
CA SER A 445 7.99 0.63 -7.53
C SER A 445 9.08 -0.09 -8.35
N TYR A 446 9.64 -1.17 -7.83
CA TYR A 446 10.55 -2.07 -8.55
C TYR A 446 9.85 -2.76 -9.74
N ALA A 447 8.61 -3.23 -9.54
CA ALA A 447 7.79 -3.80 -10.61
C ALA A 447 7.24 -2.73 -11.56
N ARG A 448 6.77 -1.60 -11.02
CA ARG A 448 6.23 -0.49 -11.83
C ARG A 448 7.23 0.05 -12.85
N ASP A 449 8.49 0.17 -12.46
CA ASP A 449 9.50 0.76 -13.34
C ASP A 449 9.98 -0.22 -14.43
N THR A 450 9.79 -1.53 -14.24
CA THR A 450 10.34 -2.59 -15.10
C THR A 450 9.30 -3.30 -15.96
N LEU A 451 8.04 -3.37 -15.52
CA LEU A 451 6.96 -4.07 -16.24
C LEU A 451 6.08 -3.11 -17.04
N ALA A 452 5.36 -3.67 -18.01
CA ALA A 452 4.39 -2.92 -18.79
C ALA A 452 3.20 -2.51 -17.92
N PHE A 453 2.56 -1.41 -18.29
CA PHE A 453 1.29 -1.00 -17.71
C PHE A 453 0.30 -0.69 -18.83
N SER A 454 -0.98 -0.90 -18.55
CA SER A 454 -2.05 -0.49 -19.45
C SER A 454 -2.33 1.00 -19.24
N ASP A 455 -2.53 1.75 -20.33
CA ASP A 455 -3.08 3.12 -20.29
C ASP A 455 -4.55 3.16 -19.86
N ALA A 456 -5.17 2.00 -19.60
CA ALA A 456 -6.51 1.96 -19.03
C ALA A 456 -6.49 2.58 -17.63
N ASP A 457 -7.40 3.54 -17.41
CA ASP A 457 -7.53 4.28 -16.15
C ASP A 457 -7.79 3.38 -14.90
N ASP A 458 -8.04 2.08 -15.10
CA ASP A 458 -8.43 1.14 -14.05
C ASP A 458 -7.53 -0.12 -13.97
N PRO A 459 -6.71 -0.29 -12.92
CA PRO A 459 -5.94 -1.53 -12.67
C PRO A 459 -6.86 -2.74 -12.48
N THR A 460 -6.48 -3.91 -13.00
CA THR A 460 -7.27 -5.15 -12.93
C THR A 460 -6.60 -6.21 -12.08
N SER A 461 -7.31 -7.29 -11.72
CA SER A 461 -6.72 -8.43 -10.99
C SER A 461 -5.57 -9.11 -11.76
N ASN A 462 -5.43 -8.85 -13.06
CA ASN A 462 -4.34 -9.34 -13.90
C ASN A 462 -3.24 -8.30 -14.13
N ASP A 463 -3.16 -7.23 -13.32
CA ASP A 463 -2.09 -6.25 -13.44
C ASP A 463 -0.73 -6.93 -13.21
N PRO A 464 0.18 -6.90 -14.20
CA PRO A 464 1.47 -7.56 -14.11
C PRO A 464 2.35 -6.98 -12.99
N ARG A 465 2.17 -5.70 -12.65
CA ARG A 465 2.92 -5.04 -11.56
C ARG A 465 2.53 -5.63 -10.21
N GLU A 466 1.23 -5.77 -9.96
CA GLU A 466 0.74 -6.36 -8.71
C GLU A 466 1.07 -7.84 -8.58
N TRP A 467 1.05 -8.57 -9.70
CA TRP A 467 1.53 -9.95 -9.73
C TRP A 467 2.99 -10.05 -9.26
N LEU A 468 3.90 -9.26 -9.84
CA LEU A 468 5.31 -9.33 -9.46
C LEU A 468 5.51 -8.86 -8.02
N VAL A 469 4.86 -7.77 -7.58
CA VAL A 469 4.96 -7.33 -6.18
C VAL A 469 4.52 -8.43 -5.22
N THR A 470 3.39 -9.08 -5.49
CA THR A 470 2.91 -10.20 -4.67
C THR A 470 3.97 -11.30 -4.60
N ALA A 471 4.52 -11.72 -5.75
CA ALA A 471 5.54 -12.77 -5.80
C ALA A 471 6.82 -12.41 -5.02
N LEU A 472 7.26 -11.14 -5.07
CA LEU A 472 8.44 -10.68 -4.34
C LEU A 472 8.20 -10.53 -2.83
N LEU A 473 6.95 -10.29 -2.40
CA LEU A 473 6.58 -10.25 -0.99
C LEU A 473 6.45 -11.66 -0.39
N THR A 474 6.00 -12.64 -1.18
CA THR A 474 5.72 -14.01 -0.70
C THR A 474 6.82 -15.02 -1.00
N GLY A 475 7.76 -14.67 -1.90
CA GLY A 475 8.72 -15.62 -2.46
C GLY A 475 8.08 -16.66 -3.38
N GLU A 476 6.91 -16.36 -3.95
CA GLU A 476 6.34 -17.20 -5.00
C GLU A 476 7.23 -17.19 -6.23
N SER A 477 7.26 -18.34 -6.92
CA SER A 477 8.06 -18.46 -8.13
C SER A 477 7.53 -17.55 -9.24
N VAL A 478 8.46 -16.91 -9.95
CA VAL A 478 8.24 -15.98 -11.06
C VAL A 478 8.50 -16.69 -12.38
N PRO A 479 7.46 -16.96 -13.21
CA PRO A 479 7.66 -17.56 -14.52
C PRO A 479 8.44 -16.62 -15.45
N VAL A 480 9.58 -17.10 -15.94
CA VAL A 480 10.52 -16.31 -16.75
C VAL A 480 9.92 -15.88 -18.09
N ASP A 481 9.08 -16.71 -18.71
CA ASP A 481 8.37 -16.38 -19.95
C ASP A 481 7.42 -15.19 -19.76
N LYS A 482 6.65 -15.19 -18.67
CA LYS A 482 5.76 -14.09 -18.30
C LYS A 482 6.57 -12.82 -18.01
N LEU A 483 7.68 -12.93 -17.27
CA LEU A 483 8.55 -11.80 -16.93
C LEU A 483 9.16 -11.16 -18.19
N LEU A 484 9.77 -11.96 -19.06
CA LEU A 484 10.38 -11.49 -20.31
C LEU A 484 9.34 -10.88 -21.26
N SER A 485 8.14 -11.46 -21.34
CA SER A 485 7.03 -10.87 -22.10
C SER A 485 6.72 -9.45 -21.61
N GLN A 486 6.64 -9.25 -20.29
CA GLN A 486 6.35 -7.95 -19.69
C GLN A 486 7.50 -6.95 -19.86
N TYR A 487 8.75 -7.40 -19.83
CA TYR A 487 9.90 -6.55 -20.14
C TYR A 487 9.88 -6.04 -21.58
N VAL A 488 9.67 -6.94 -22.54
CA VAL A 488 9.63 -6.59 -23.97
C VAL A 488 8.47 -5.65 -24.28
N GLU A 489 7.31 -5.88 -23.68
CA GLU A 489 6.16 -4.98 -23.78
C GLU A 489 6.48 -3.59 -23.19
N ARG A 490 7.14 -3.54 -22.03
CA ARG A 490 7.57 -2.28 -21.40
C ARG A 490 8.57 -1.51 -22.26
N ILE A 491 9.58 -2.19 -22.80
CA ILE A 491 10.54 -1.59 -23.75
C ILE A 491 9.78 -1.00 -24.95
N GLY A 492 8.85 -1.77 -25.52
CA GLY A 492 8.01 -1.30 -26.63
C GLY A 492 7.18 -0.05 -26.28
N SER A 493 6.63 0.03 -25.07
CA SER A 493 5.79 1.16 -24.64
C SER A 493 6.54 2.49 -24.49
N VAL A 494 7.83 2.44 -24.16
CA VAL A 494 8.66 3.65 -23.95
C VAL A 494 9.45 4.03 -25.19
N MET A 495 9.50 3.16 -26.20
CA MET A 495 10.15 3.45 -27.47
C MET A 495 9.23 4.31 -28.34
N ASP A 496 9.44 5.63 -28.33
CA ASP A 496 8.83 6.53 -29.31
C ASP A 496 9.55 6.37 -30.66
N PRO A 497 8.83 6.10 -31.77
CA PRO A 497 9.43 6.04 -33.11
C PRO A 497 10.19 7.31 -33.53
N ASP A 498 9.81 8.45 -32.95
CA ASP A 498 10.33 9.78 -33.25
C ASP A 498 11.43 10.24 -32.26
N GLU A 499 11.66 9.51 -31.15
CA GLU A 499 12.79 9.75 -30.24
C GLU A 499 14.03 8.93 -30.65
N GLU A 500 15.21 9.54 -30.48
CA GLU A 500 16.49 8.94 -30.87
C GLU A 500 17.06 8.01 -29.79
N ASN A 501 16.64 8.17 -28.54
CA ASN A 501 17.24 7.50 -27.39
C ASN A 501 16.62 6.13 -27.12
N PHE A 502 17.47 5.10 -27.12
CA PHE A 502 17.11 3.77 -26.65
C PHE A 502 16.98 3.76 -25.12
N PRO A 503 16.00 3.06 -24.52
CA PRO A 503 15.81 3.04 -23.07
C PRO A 503 16.85 2.13 -22.37
N THR A 504 18.15 2.46 -22.49
CA THR A 504 19.26 1.65 -21.99
C THR A 504 19.12 1.33 -20.51
N TYR A 505 18.86 2.32 -19.64
CA TYR A 505 18.78 2.07 -18.19
C TYR A 505 17.58 1.23 -17.78
N LEU A 506 16.47 1.27 -18.52
CA LEU A 506 15.35 0.35 -18.33
C LEU A 506 15.79 -1.09 -18.60
N VAL A 507 16.40 -1.34 -19.76
CA VAL A 507 16.88 -2.69 -20.15
C VAL A 507 17.90 -3.22 -19.15
N LEU A 508 18.84 -2.38 -18.71
CA LEU A 508 19.83 -2.76 -17.70
C LEU A 508 19.19 -3.06 -16.34
N THR A 509 18.17 -2.30 -15.94
CA THR A 509 17.42 -2.58 -14.71
C THR A 509 16.63 -3.89 -14.81
N GLN A 510 15.99 -4.14 -15.95
CA GLN A 510 15.29 -5.41 -16.22
C GLN A 510 16.25 -6.59 -16.20
N TYR A 511 17.45 -6.44 -16.78
CA TYR A 511 18.45 -7.50 -16.74
C TYR A 511 19.01 -7.71 -15.33
N ALA A 512 19.27 -6.64 -14.58
CA ALA A 512 19.68 -6.75 -13.18
C ALA A 512 18.60 -7.43 -12.32
N GLN A 513 17.32 -7.10 -12.54
CA GLN A 513 16.20 -7.76 -11.87
C GLN A 513 16.10 -9.24 -12.25
N LEU A 514 16.23 -9.60 -13.52
CA LEU A 514 16.24 -11.01 -13.96
C LEU A 514 17.33 -11.81 -13.24
N GLU A 515 18.56 -11.28 -13.20
CA GLU A 515 19.70 -11.94 -12.54
C GLU A 515 19.51 -12.02 -11.01
N ALA A 516 18.95 -10.97 -10.39
CA ALA A 516 18.66 -10.97 -8.96
C ALA A 516 17.63 -12.06 -8.60
N LEU A 517 16.57 -12.20 -9.40
CA LEU A 517 15.55 -13.24 -9.20
C LEU A 517 16.09 -14.65 -9.42
N ALA A 518 17.02 -14.83 -10.37
CA ALA A 518 17.71 -16.10 -10.58
C ALA A 518 18.58 -16.47 -9.36
N ARG A 519 19.32 -15.50 -8.81
CA ARG A 519 20.18 -15.70 -7.63
C ARG A 519 19.39 -15.94 -6.35
N ALA A 520 18.21 -15.34 -6.22
CA ALA A 520 17.27 -15.58 -5.13
C ALA A 520 16.44 -16.88 -5.29
N ASP A 521 16.69 -17.67 -6.34
CA ASP A 521 15.98 -18.93 -6.64
C ASP A 521 14.46 -18.76 -6.84
N LEU A 522 14.03 -17.59 -7.33
CA LEU A 522 12.62 -17.28 -7.56
C LEU A 522 12.17 -17.56 -9.00
N LEU A 523 13.07 -17.62 -9.98
CA LEU A 523 12.67 -17.88 -11.36
C LEU A 523 12.23 -19.34 -11.58
N SER A 524 11.15 -19.53 -12.34
CA SER A 524 10.76 -20.83 -12.87
C SER A 524 10.58 -20.80 -14.38
N ALA A 525 10.82 -21.95 -15.00
CA ALA A 525 10.45 -22.19 -16.37
C ALA A 525 9.13 -22.98 -16.47
N PRO A 526 8.35 -22.77 -17.54
CA PRO A 526 7.25 -23.67 -17.89
C PRO A 526 7.75 -25.11 -18.12
N ALA A 527 6.96 -26.10 -17.70
CA ALA A 527 7.32 -27.52 -17.83
C ALA A 527 7.51 -27.98 -19.29
N ASP A 528 6.88 -27.31 -20.24
CA ASP A 528 7.01 -27.53 -21.68
C ASP A 528 8.15 -26.72 -22.32
N ARG A 529 8.87 -25.92 -21.52
CA ARG A 529 9.98 -25.03 -21.93
C ARG A 529 11.16 -25.10 -20.93
N PRO A 530 11.71 -26.28 -20.61
CA PRO A 530 12.80 -26.42 -19.64
C PRO A 530 14.10 -25.71 -20.07
N GLU A 531 14.26 -25.39 -21.36
CA GLU A 531 15.36 -24.55 -21.85
C GLU A 531 15.38 -23.15 -21.22
N LEU A 532 14.27 -22.69 -20.66
CA LEU A 532 14.19 -21.44 -19.91
C LEU A 532 14.65 -21.59 -18.45
N GLU A 533 14.74 -22.82 -17.90
CA GLU A 533 15.43 -23.08 -16.63
C GLU A 533 16.93 -22.79 -16.79
N ALA A 534 17.45 -22.98 -18.01
CA ALA A 534 18.78 -22.56 -18.42
C ALA A 534 18.85 -21.05 -18.70
N THR A 535 18.30 -20.24 -17.81
CA THR A 535 19.01 -19.03 -17.40
C THR A 535 19.80 -19.51 -16.20
N PRO A 536 20.99 -20.12 -16.41
CA PRO A 536 21.79 -20.52 -15.26
C PRO A 536 21.89 -19.27 -14.39
N ARG A 537 21.93 -19.47 -13.07
CA ARG A 537 22.59 -18.53 -12.19
C ARG A 537 23.73 -17.96 -13.02
N THR A 538 23.88 -16.65 -13.15
CA THR A 538 25.23 -16.14 -13.41
C THR A 538 26.05 -16.44 -12.14
N THR A 539 26.19 -17.72 -11.79
CA THR A 539 27.31 -18.30 -11.09
C THR A 539 28.46 -18.01 -12.03
N MET A 540 28.95 -16.78 -11.93
CA MET A 540 30.38 -16.52 -11.95
C MET A 540 30.99 -17.74 -11.27
N ASN A 541 31.73 -18.55 -12.01
CA ASN A 541 32.42 -19.68 -11.43
C ASN A 541 33.15 -19.15 -10.19
N GLU A 542 32.73 -19.59 -8.99
CA GLU A 542 33.59 -19.62 -7.82
C GLU A 542 34.73 -20.58 -8.20
N THR A 543 35.66 -20.06 -8.99
CA THR A 543 36.85 -20.79 -9.37
C THR A 543 37.68 -20.84 -8.09
N PRO A 544 38.04 -22.03 -7.56
CA PRO A 544 38.80 -22.15 -6.32
C PRO A 544 40.21 -21.55 -6.41
N ASP A 545 40.68 -21.31 -7.63
CA ASP A 545 41.85 -20.50 -7.92
C ASP A 545 41.37 -19.08 -8.18
N ALA A 546 41.75 -18.16 -7.30
CA ALA A 546 41.62 -16.73 -7.50
C ALA A 546 42.36 -16.31 -8.78
N LEU A 547 41.67 -16.38 -9.92
CA LEU A 547 41.76 -15.28 -10.85
C LEU A 547 41.11 -14.12 -10.10
N ASP A 548 41.94 -13.20 -9.66
CA ASP A 548 41.55 -11.93 -9.06
C ASP A 548 40.71 -11.16 -10.08
N PHE A 549 39.40 -11.44 -10.11
CA PHE A 549 38.43 -10.87 -11.05
C PHE A 549 37.78 -9.57 -10.51
N GLY A 550 38.19 -9.10 -9.32
CA GLY A 550 37.73 -7.83 -8.75
C GLY A 550 38.58 -6.68 -9.26
N ASP A 551 37.98 -5.66 -9.88
CA ASP A 551 38.55 -4.34 -10.25
C ASP A 551 39.94 -4.28 -10.91
N SER A 552 40.57 -5.42 -11.20
CA SER A 552 41.90 -5.55 -11.75
C SER A 552 41.79 -5.34 -13.26
N LEU A 553 42.21 -4.14 -13.67
CA LEU A 553 42.34 -3.81 -15.08
C LEU A 553 43.27 -4.82 -15.77
N PRO A 554 42.97 -5.21 -17.03
CA PRO A 554 43.87 -6.08 -17.79
C PRO A 554 45.24 -5.46 -17.99
N ASP A 555 46.26 -6.26 -18.29
CA ASP A 555 47.50 -5.70 -18.79
C ASP A 555 47.27 -5.21 -20.25
N PRO A 556 47.83 -4.06 -20.67
CA PRO A 556 47.74 -3.62 -22.07
C PRO A 556 48.16 -4.70 -23.09
N THR A 557 49.06 -5.61 -22.71
CA THR A 557 49.49 -6.74 -23.54
C THR A 557 48.44 -7.83 -23.72
N ASP A 558 47.43 -7.90 -22.84
CA ASP A 558 46.26 -8.78 -22.99
C ASP A 558 45.33 -8.29 -24.12
N LEU A 559 45.32 -6.98 -24.38
CA LEU A 559 44.52 -6.35 -25.43
C LEU A 559 45.28 -6.32 -26.77
N ALA A 560 46.57 -6.01 -26.73
CA ALA A 560 47.43 -5.87 -27.89
C ALA A 560 48.84 -6.42 -27.59
N PRO A 561 49.36 -7.43 -28.31
CA PRO A 561 50.64 -8.06 -27.97
C PRO A 561 51.86 -7.13 -27.92
N ASP A 562 51.80 -5.98 -28.58
CA ASP A 562 52.83 -4.94 -28.59
C ASP A 562 52.60 -3.83 -27.54
N GLY A 563 51.53 -3.93 -26.75
CA GLY A 563 51.10 -2.92 -25.78
C GLY A 563 50.46 -1.68 -26.40
N ASN A 564 50.36 -1.61 -27.74
CA ASN A 564 49.74 -0.49 -28.43
C ASN A 564 48.23 -0.72 -28.56
N VAL A 565 47.51 -0.40 -27.49
CA VAL A 565 46.07 -0.59 -27.40
C VAL A 565 45.36 0.47 -28.24
N LYS A 566 44.69 0.03 -29.31
CA LYS A 566 43.79 0.85 -30.11
C LYS A 566 42.37 0.66 -29.62
N HIS A 567 41.50 1.60 -29.97
CA HIS A 567 40.09 1.56 -29.61
C HIS A 567 39.38 0.23 -29.97
N HIS A 568 39.66 -0.35 -31.14
CA HIS A 568 39.09 -1.65 -31.53
C HIS A 568 39.64 -2.84 -30.71
N HIS A 569 40.88 -2.78 -30.18
CA HIS A 569 41.42 -3.79 -29.27
C HIS A 569 40.63 -3.78 -27.95
N ALA A 570 40.38 -2.59 -27.38
CA ALA A 570 39.59 -2.43 -26.18
C ALA A 570 38.13 -2.89 -26.38
N ARG A 571 37.46 -2.48 -27.48
CA ARG A 571 36.11 -2.97 -27.79
C ARG A 571 36.04 -4.49 -27.89
N LYS A 572 36.99 -5.11 -28.60
CA LYS A 572 37.07 -6.56 -28.77
C LYS A 572 37.21 -7.26 -27.42
N TYR A 573 38.19 -6.85 -26.62
CA TYR A 573 38.44 -7.44 -25.31
C TYR A 573 37.20 -7.35 -24.40
N ARG A 574 36.57 -6.16 -24.33
CA ARG A 574 35.36 -5.95 -23.54
C ARG A 574 34.22 -6.86 -23.97
N LEU A 575 34.02 -7.03 -25.28
CA LEU A 575 32.93 -7.85 -25.82
C LEU A 575 33.19 -9.34 -25.58
N GLU A 576 34.40 -9.84 -25.88
CA GLU A 576 34.77 -11.24 -25.64
C GLU A 576 34.64 -11.60 -24.16
N ARG A 577 35.21 -10.76 -23.27
CA ARG A 577 35.12 -10.95 -21.82
C ARG A 577 33.67 -10.88 -21.31
N PHE A 578 32.85 -9.95 -21.82
CA PHE A 578 31.44 -9.87 -21.43
C PHE A 578 30.68 -11.16 -21.77
N LEU A 579 30.93 -11.76 -22.93
CA LEU A 579 30.32 -13.02 -23.34
C LEU A 579 30.80 -14.21 -22.49
N GLU A 580 32.10 -14.31 -22.24
CA GLU A 580 32.72 -15.41 -21.48
C GLU A 580 32.29 -15.43 -20.01
N GLU A 581 32.03 -14.27 -19.40
CA GLU A 581 31.62 -14.18 -18.00
C GLU A 581 30.12 -14.48 -17.77
N ARG A 582 29.34 -14.78 -18.82
CA ARG A 582 27.88 -14.92 -18.73
C ARG A 582 27.42 -16.21 -19.39
N ASP A 583 27.16 -17.24 -18.58
CA ASP A 583 26.66 -18.55 -19.05
C ASP A 583 25.42 -18.43 -19.94
N ALA A 584 24.51 -17.49 -19.65
CA ALA A 584 23.31 -17.22 -20.45
C ALA A 584 23.61 -16.82 -21.92
N LEU A 585 24.83 -16.35 -22.20
CA LEU A 585 25.34 -16.02 -23.54
C LEU A 585 26.42 -16.99 -23.99
N GLN A 586 27.32 -17.43 -23.11
CA GLN A 586 28.41 -18.34 -23.47
C GLN A 586 27.89 -19.72 -23.90
N ASP A 587 26.96 -20.27 -23.12
CA ASP A 587 26.50 -21.66 -23.26
C ASP A 587 25.20 -21.76 -24.10
N ASN A 588 24.71 -20.62 -24.61
CA ASN A 588 23.53 -20.54 -25.46
C ASN A 588 23.81 -19.75 -26.74
N ASP A 589 24.17 -20.46 -27.80
CA ASP A 589 24.50 -19.89 -29.11
C ASP A 589 23.38 -19.04 -29.72
N GLU A 590 22.11 -19.37 -29.44
CA GLU A 590 20.95 -18.64 -29.96
C GLU A 590 20.83 -17.27 -29.27
N ARG A 591 20.96 -17.22 -27.92
CA ARG A 591 20.98 -15.96 -27.16
C ARG A 591 22.21 -15.12 -27.52
N ARG A 592 23.38 -15.78 -27.64
CA ARG A 592 24.63 -15.15 -28.12
C ARG A 592 24.44 -14.48 -29.47
N GLY A 593 23.84 -15.19 -30.42
CA GLY A 593 23.54 -14.67 -31.76
C GLY A 593 22.58 -13.49 -31.74
N ALA A 594 21.51 -13.56 -30.93
CA ALA A 594 20.55 -12.45 -30.79
C ALA A 594 21.20 -11.20 -30.17
N PHE A 595 21.99 -11.38 -29.11
CA PHE A 595 22.75 -10.33 -28.44
C PHE A 595 23.75 -9.67 -29.40
N LEU A 596 24.64 -10.46 -30.04
CA LEU A 596 25.67 -9.95 -30.95
C LEU A 596 25.06 -9.23 -32.17
N PHE A 597 23.92 -9.69 -32.66
CA PHE A 597 23.19 -8.99 -33.71
C PHE A 597 22.71 -7.60 -33.24
N GLY A 598 22.21 -7.51 -32.01
CA GLY A 598 21.87 -6.24 -31.36
C GLY A 598 23.08 -5.31 -31.19
N VAL A 599 24.22 -5.85 -30.73
CA VAL A 599 25.46 -5.08 -30.57
C VAL A 599 25.88 -4.45 -31.90
N LEU A 600 25.98 -5.25 -32.97
CA LEU A 600 26.39 -4.76 -34.28
C LEU A 600 25.41 -3.71 -34.83
N LEU A 601 24.11 -3.96 -34.72
CA LEU A 601 23.09 -3.02 -35.20
C LEU A 601 23.17 -1.68 -34.48
N SER A 602 23.39 -1.70 -33.16
CA SER A 602 23.47 -0.49 -32.35
C SER A 602 24.78 0.28 -32.58
N GLN A 603 25.91 -0.41 -32.77
CA GLN A 603 27.18 0.21 -33.17
C GLN A 603 27.07 0.91 -34.53
N LEU A 604 26.43 0.28 -35.51
CA LEU A 604 26.17 0.90 -36.83
C LEU A 604 25.17 2.06 -36.74
N ALA A 605 24.14 1.95 -35.90
CA ALA A 605 23.18 3.02 -35.66
C ALA A 605 23.83 4.25 -35.00
N ASP A 606 24.73 4.02 -34.03
CA ASP A 606 25.49 5.06 -33.35
C ASP A 606 26.42 5.81 -34.33
N HIS A 607 27.10 5.07 -35.23
CA HIS A 607 27.87 5.67 -36.33
C HIS A 607 26.96 6.46 -37.31
N GLN A 608 25.76 5.96 -37.63
CA GLN A 608 24.81 6.68 -38.49
C GLN A 608 24.34 8.01 -37.88
N SER A 609 24.10 8.03 -36.58
CA SER A 609 23.69 9.25 -35.86
C SER A 609 24.85 10.25 -35.83
N ARG A 610 26.04 9.84 -35.36
CA ARG A 610 27.16 10.76 -35.13
C ARG A 610 27.86 11.22 -36.40
N GLU A 611 28.19 10.30 -37.31
CA GLU A 611 29.02 10.60 -38.48
C GLU A 611 28.22 10.96 -39.72
N ARG A 612 26.93 10.59 -39.76
CA ARG A 612 26.09 10.76 -40.96
C ARG A 612 24.84 11.61 -40.71
N ASP A 613 24.67 12.13 -39.48
CA ASP A 613 23.55 12.99 -39.07
C ASP A 613 22.17 12.43 -39.50
N MET A 614 22.04 11.10 -39.42
CA MET A 614 20.83 10.41 -39.86
C MET A 614 19.76 10.40 -38.78
N SER A 615 18.69 11.18 -38.99
CA SER A 615 17.55 11.22 -38.06
C SER A 615 16.78 9.91 -37.88
N ARG A 616 16.90 8.97 -38.84
CA ARG A 616 16.27 7.64 -38.74
C ARG A 616 17.32 6.54 -38.90
N THR A 617 17.89 6.13 -37.78
CA THR A 617 18.94 5.12 -37.72
C THR A 617 18.39 3.70 -37.90
N LEU A 618 19.29 2.71 -38.05
CA LEU A 618 18.95 1.29 -38.04
C LEU A 618 18.20 0.89 -36.77
N ARG A 619 18.45 1.55 -35.63
CA ARG A 619 17.78 1.28 -34.36
C ARG A 619 16.27 1.58 -34.46
N ASN A 620 15.90 2.74 -35.01
CA ASN A 620 14.49 3.11 -35.25
C ASN A 620 13.82 2.18 -36.29
N GLN A 621 14.59 1.67 -37.25
CA GLN A 621 14.07 0.77 -38.28
C GLN A 621 13.78 -0.63 -37.72
N HIS A 622 14.56 -1.10 -36.75
CA HIS A 622 14.50 -2.44 -36.18
C HIS A 622 14.30 -2.42 -34.65
N PRO A 623 13.13 -1.96 -34.17
CA PRO A 623 12.86 -1.90 -32.74
C PRO A 623 12.72 -3.31 -32.14
N ALA A 624 13.06 -3.44 -30.86
CA ALA A 624 13.19 -4.72 -30.17
C ALA A 624 11.86 -5.51 -30.09
N ASP A 625 10.74 -4.82 -29.84
CA ASP A 625 9.39 -5.37 -29.77
C ASP A 625 8.93 -6.04 -31.09
N ARG A 626 9.57 -5.74 -32.22
CA ARG A 626 9.23 -6.26 -33.55
C ARG A 626 10.31 -7.17 -34.13
N LEU A 627 11.29 -7.61 -33.34
CA LEU A 627 12.30 -8.53 -33.83
C LEU A 627 11.76 -9.96 -33.89
N THR A 628 12.21 -10.70 -34.91
CA THR A 628 11.97 -12.13 -35.11
C THR A 628 13.20 -12.76 -35.77
N THR A 629 13.34 -14.07 -35.69
CA THR A 629 14.40 -14.85 -36.38
C THR A 629 14.45 -14.55 -37.89
N ASP A 630 13.29 -14.55 -38.56
CA ASP A 630 13.16 -14.20 -39.98
C ASP A 630 13.62 -12.77 -40.30
N ARG A 631 13.44 -11.85 -39.35
CA ARG A 631 13.89 -10.47 -39.52
C ARG A 631 15.40 -10.37 -39.38
N ILE A 632 16.00 -11.06 -38.40
CA ILE A 632 17.46 -11.16 -38.24
C ILE A 632 18.10 -11.67 -39.54
N GLN A 633 17.58 -12.77 -40.11
CA GLN A 633 18.11 -13.34 -41.36
C GLN A 633 18.06 -12.37 -42.53
N ARG A 634 16.95 -11.65 -42.69
CA ARG A 634 16.77 -10.70 -43.81
C ARG A 634 17.65 -9.46 -43.67
N VAL A 635 17.91 -9.03 -42.45
CA VAL A 635 18.59 -7.75 -42.17
C VAL A 635 20.10 -7.93 -42.07
N TYR A 636 20.57 -9.12 -41.65
CA TYR A 636 22.00 -9.39 -41.47
C TYR A 636 22.86 -9.03 -42.69
N SER A 637 22.47 -9.43 -43.91
CA SER A 637 23.23 -9.10 -45.11
C SER A 637 23.29 -7.59 -45.40
N ASP A 638 22.23 -6.84 -45.06
CA ASP A 638 22.20 -5.38 -45.22
C ASP A 638 23.13 -4.71 -44.19
N LEU A 639 23.19 -5.21 -42.95
CA LEU A 639 24.11 -4.70 -41.92
C LEU A 639 25.57 -4.90 -42.34
N THR A 640 25.95 -6.11 -42.77
CA THR A 640 27.31 -6.41 -43.23
C THR A 640 27.69 -5.60 -44.46
N GLN A 641 26.75 -5.35 -45.37
CA GLN A 641 27.01 -4.49 -46.53
C GLN A 641 27.23 -3.03 -46.11
N ARG A 642 26.38 -2.51 -45.22
CA ARG A 642 26.49 -1.14 -44.71
C ARG A 642 27.78 -0.92 -43.93
N SER A 643 28.16 -1.86 -43.08
CA SER A 643 29.42 -1.81 -42.33
C SER A 643 30.63 -1.67 -43.26
N GLY A 644 30.68 -2.45 -44.34
CA GLY A 644 31.76 -2.34 -45.33
C GLY A 644 31.74 -1.02 -46.12
N VAL A 645 30.55 -0.48 -46.40
CA VAL A 645 30.41 0.86 -47.01
C VAL A 645 30.94 1.93 -46.06
N TYR A 646 30.57 1.89 -44.78
CA TYR A 646 31.00 2.88 -43.79
C TYR A 646 32.50 2.82 -43.52
N ALA A 647 33.07 1.61 -43.42
CA ALA A 647 34.52 1.42 -43.35
C ALA A 647 35.24 2.03 -44.58
N GLY A 648 34.68 1.83 -45.77
CA GLY A 648 35.22 2.42 -47.00
C GLY A 648 35.12 3.95 -47.06
N GLU A 649 34.06 4.54 -46.50
CA GLU A 649 33.89 5.99 -46.37
C GLU A 649 35.00 6.61 -45.49
N LEU A 650 35.48 5.88 -44.49
CA LEU A 650 36.61 6.25 -43.61
C LEU A 650 38.00 5.86 -44.17
N GLY A 651 38.06 5.31 -45.40
CA GLY A 651 39.31 4.89 -46.01
C GLY A 651 39.91 3.59 -45.44
N MET A 652 39.15 2.85 -44.64
CA MET A 652 39.53 1.55 -44.10
C MET A 652 39.23 0.42 -45.10
N SER A 653 40.04 -0.64 -45.05
CA SER A 653 39.74 -1.90 -45.75
C SER A 653 39.02 -2.86 -44.81
N GLY A 654 37.87 -3.39 -45.24
CA GLY A 654 37.15 -4.44 -44.50
C GLY A 654 35.82 -3.96 -43.96
N GLN A 655 35.56 -4.26 -42.68
CA GLN A 655 34.32 -3.95 -41.97
C GLN A 655 34.58 -2.88 -40.91
N LEU A 656 33.55 -2.13 -40.51
CA LEU A 656 33.67 -1.04 -39.54
C LEU A 656 33.87 -1.57 -38.11
N PHE A 657 33.19 -2.67 -37.77
CA PHE A 657 33.27 -3.35 -36.48
C PHE A 657 33.65 -4.83 -36.66
N PRO A 658 34.87 -5.13 -37.16
CA PRO A 658 35.29 -6.48 -37.52
C PRO A 658 35.28 -7.45 -36.33
N GLU A 659 35.50 -6.95 -35.11
CA GLU A 659 35.44 -7.73 -33.87
C GLU A 659 34.05 -8.30 -33.60
N THR A 660 33.01 -7.48 -33.69
CA THR A 660 31.62 -7.88 -33.46
C THR A 660 31.12 -8.77 -34.60
N GLU A 661 31.43 -8.41 -35.85
CA GLU A 661 30.99 -9.18 -37.02
C GLU A 661 31.58 -10.59 -37.05
N ARG A 662 32.85 -10.76 -36.66
CA ARG A 662 33.47 -12.08 -36.57
C ARG A 662 32.73 -12.95 -35.55
N LEU A 663 32.54 -12.46 -34.33
CA LEU A 663 31.83 -13.20 -33.28
C LEU A 663 30.40 -13.53 -33.69
N LEU A 664 29.70 -12.61 -34.35
CA LEU A 664 28.35 -12.84 -34.85
C LEU A 664 28.32 -13.89 -35.96
N THR A 665 29.31 -13.87 -36.86
CA THR A 665 29.45 -14.85 -37.93
C THR A 665 29.72 -16.24 -37.36
N ASP A 666 30.59 -16.34 -36.36
CA ASP A 666 30.89 -17.58 -35.66
C ASP A 666 29.62 -18.11 -34.95
N ALA A 667 28.91 -17.25 -34.21
CA ALA A 667 27.65 -17.63 -33.56
C ALA A 667 26.56 -18.10 -34.55
N PHE A 668 26.45 -17.46 -35.72
CA PHE A 668 25.50 -17.88 -36.76
C PHE A 668 25.95 -19.12 -37.52
N ALA A 669 27.24 -19.43 -37.54
CA ALA A 669 27.75 -20.68 -38.09
C ALA A 669 27.44 -21.86 -37.15
N ASP A 670 27.58 -21.66 -35.84
CA ASP A 670 27.25 -22.64 -34.80
C ASP A 670 25.73 -22.86 -34.71
N ALA A 671 24.95 -21.77 -34.63
CA ALA A 671 23.49 -21.78 -34.57
C ALA A 671 22.87 -20.80 -35.58
N PRO A 672 22.51 -21.26 -36.79
CA PRO A 672 21.87 -20.41 -37.79
C PRO A 672 20.50 -19.90 -37.32
N PRO A 673 20.14 -18.61 -37.54
CA PRO A 673 18.88 -18.06 -37.03
C PRO A 673 17.58 -18.79 -37.44
N LYS A 674 17.61 -19.59 -38.51
CA LYS A 674 16.48 -20.39 -38.99
C LYS A 674 16.24 -21.66 -38.17
N THR A 675 17.22 -22.08 -37.38
CA THR A 675 17.16 -23.28 -36.55
C THR A 675 16.90 -22.96 -35.08
N TRP A 676 16.81 -21.67 -34.74
CA TRP A 676 16.60 -21.24 -33.36
C TRP A 676 15.23 -21.70 -32.84
N ASN A 677 15.22 -22.26 -31.63
CA ASN A 677 14.02 -22.62 -30.89
C ASN A 677 13.73 -21.65 -29.74
N LEU A 678 14.50 -20.56 -29.61
CA LEU A 678 14.23 -19.49 -28.64
C LEU A 678 12.78 -18.99 -28.69
N PRO A 679 12.13 -18.85 -27.52
CA PRO A 679 10.93 -18.04 -27.41
C PRO A 679 11.15 -16.63 -27.97
N VAL A 680 10.10 -16.06 -28.55
CA VAL A 680 10.20 -14.78 -29.25
C VAL A 680 10.57 -13.66 -28.26
N GLU A 681 10.03 -13.72 -27.05
CA GLU A 681 10.27 -12.78 -25.97
C GLU A 681 11.72 -12.84 -25.47
N ASP A 682 12.28 -14.06 -25.35
CA ASP A 682 13.68 -14.31 -25.00
C ASP A 682 14.62 -13.72 -26.08
N LEU A 683 14.37 -14.03 -27.36
CA LEU A 683 15.09 -13.45 -28.49
C LEU A 683 15.08 -11.92 -28.47
N ARG A 684 13.91 -11.32 -28.24
CA ARG A 684 13.73 -9.85 -28.25
C ARG A 684 14.44 -9.20 -27.07
N PHE A 685 14.40 -9.81 -25.90
CA PHE A 685 15.06 -9.30 -24.72
C PHE A 685 16.59 -9.30 -24.86
N PHE A 686 17.21 -10.44 -25.25
CA PHE A 686 18.66 -10.47 -25.44
C PHE A 686 19.15 -9.62 -26.62
N TYR A 687 18.33 -9.45 -27.65
CA TYR A 687 18.57 -8.43 -28.66
C TYR A 687 18.57 -7.01 -28.08
N ALA A 688 17.58 -6.66 -27.25
CA ALA A 688 17.51 -5.37 -26.58
C ALA A 688 18.72 -5.12 -25.66
N LEU A 689 19.18 -6.16 -24.95
CA LEU A 689 20.42 -6.12 -24.18
C LEU A 689 21.65 -5.85 -25.07
N GLY A 690 21.69 -6.47 -26.26
CA GLY A 690 22.71 -6.18 -27.27
C GLY A 690 22.66 -4.74 -27.77
N LEU A 691 21.45 -4.20 -27.98
CA LEU A 691 21.28 -2.78 -28.35
C LEU A 691 21.83 -1.84 -27.28
N ALA A 692 21.56 -2.12 -26.01
CA ALA A 692 22.10 -1.38 -24.87
C ALA A 692 23.62 -1.43 -24.86
N TYR A 693 24.23 -2.62 -24.98
CA TYR A 693 25.68 -2.78 -24.99
C TYR A 693 26.34 -2.02 -26.16
N GLY A 694 25.81 -2.20 -27.37
CA GLY A 694 26.37 -1.56 -28.56
C GLY A 694 26.22 -0.03 -28.57
N SER A 695 25.24 0.52 -27.84
CA SER A 695 24.99 1.98 -27.81
C SER A 695 26.08 2.78 -27.09
N ASP A 696 26.78 2.16 -26.14
CA ASP A 696 27.83 2.80 -25.34
C ASP A 696 29.21 2.16 -25.58
N ALA A 697 29.32 1.24 -26.53
CA ALA A 697 30.54 0.47 -26.79
C ALA A 697 31.76 1.35 -27.12
N ARG A 698 31.55 2.51 -27.76
CA ARG A 698 32.62 3.49 -28.05
C ARG A 698 33.14 4.14 -26.78
N ASN A 699 32.29 4.83 -26.03
CA ASN A 699 32.70 5.53 -24.80
C ASN A 699 33.35 4.59 -23.79
N GLN A 700 32.81 3.38 -23.68
CA GLN A 700 33.33 2.40 -22.74
C GLN A 700 34.70 1.85 -23.11
N ALA A 701 35.02 1.76 -24.40
CA ALA A 701 36.35 1.40 -24.85
C ALA A 701 37.35 2.52 -24.54
N PHE A 702 36.97 3.79 -24.73
CA PHE A 702 37.77 4.93 -24.28
C PHE A 702 38.00 4.90 -22.76
N ASN A 703 36.96 4.66 -21.96
CA ASN A 703 37.09 4.59 -20.50
C ASN A 703 38.05 3.47 -20.06
N LEU A 704 38.02 2.32 -20.72
CA LEU A 704 38.98 1.25 -20.44
C LEU A 704 40.41 1.68 -20.80
N MET A 705 40.61 2.31 -21.96
CA MET A 705 41.92 2.82 -22.36
C MET A 705 42.45 3.92 -21.42
N ASP A 706 41.57 4.80 -20.94
CA ASP A 706 41.87 5.80 -19.91
C ASP A 706 42.31 5.16 -18.60
N ALA A 707 41.54 4.17 -18.13
CA ALA A 707 41.85 3.43 -16.91
C ALA A 707 43.21 2.70 -17.01
N LEU A 708 43.55 2.20 -18.21
CA LEU A 708 44.84 1.56 -18.51
C LEU A 708 46.00 2.55 -18.69
N GLY A 709 45.72 3.86 -18.79
CA GLY A 709 46.74 4.88 -19.03
C GLY A 709 47.39 4.78 -20.42
N VAL A 710 46.66 4.25 -21.41
CA VAL A 710 47.14 4.02 -22.79
C VAL A 710 46.42 4.88 -23.83
N ARG A 711 45.52 5.78 -23.40
CA ARG A 711 44.87 6.74 -24.30
C ARG A 711 45.86 7.86 -24.66
N ASP A 712 46.09 8.07 -25.95
CA ASP A 712 46.86 9.23 -26.44
C ASP A 712 45.95 10.47 -26.53
N ASP A 713 46.41 11.61 -26.00
CA ASP A 713 45.68 12.90 -25.98
C ASP A 713 45.32 13.43 -27.40
N ASP A 714 45.98 12.90 -28.45
CA ASP A 714 45.77 13.31 -29.85
C ASP A 714 44.59 12.57 -30.54
N GLU A 715 44.04 11.50 -29.94
CA GLU A 715 42.90 10.73 -30.50
C GLU A 715 41.54 11.44 -30.36
N GLU A 716 41.46 12.61 -29.69
CA GLU A 716 40.23 13.43 -29.68
C GLU A 716 39.88 14.01 -31.06
N SER A 717 40.81 14.01 -32.02
CA SER A 717 40.62 14.71 -33.30
C SER A 717 40.85 13.89 -34.57
N THR A 718 41.47 12.72 -34.51
CA THR A 718 41.80 11.92 -35.71
C THR A 718 42.09 10.47 -35.34
N ASP A 719 41.08 9.62 -35.38
CA ASP A 719 41.14 8.25 -35.92
C ASP A 719 39.73 7.64 -35.78
N ASP A 720 38.89 7.91 -36.78
CA ASP A 720 37.64 7.19 -37.05
C ASP A 720 37.92 5.90 -37.82
#